data_AF-A0A961AG36-F1
#
_entry.id   AF-A0A961AG36-F1
#
_cell.length_a   1.000
_cell.length_b   1.000
_cell.length_c   1.000
_cell.angle_alpha   90.00
_cell.angle_beta   90.00
_cell.angle_gamma   90.00
#
_symmetry.space_group_name_H-M   'P 1'
#
loop_
_entity.id
_entity.type
_entity.pdbx_description
1 polymer ?
#
loop_
_entity_poly.entity_id
_entity_poly.type
_entity_poly.pdbx_seq_one_letter_code
_entity_poly.pdbx_strand_id
1 'polypeptide(L)'
;MRRALGCLIALGHAGLLAAQGPAEVALTWGPRHAVEWKQDGGGVDLTLREGNPHVWTGKVGAEFDPERHTVLALEYFCPAGVESVAVRFRGREGMVLAGSAPMPLAEAWQPFALDLAQAPERADPAVEDFRFHLAFKGRPGTQVKLRGLRLREPTAEERQGAAERERVRAQRGAEAEACLAYLKTEFPAQIETVHVGLHEITLTGKADRQAGLIGIEPQVPMDQTGTGGWSAGTVKRNADGAWTMRVPRRAGRGGDRALWRWRLVDEQGAAISACRWPTVEGPAVGRRTLERLRVANRKGLGGVTRLEDGPHEIFDLGIGHATVNIVVTGVLHEAPRPGTQPWAFEGRTYHVHERMLELLDATVRPLSQRGIIVSGILLVGNHRDGEGRPVSSMTHPEAEARGIFAMPNLTSRDSTAFYRAVIHLLAERYTRADGANGRISNWILHNEIDQAGAWTNMGDQPLARYLETYLRSARIVHHTARLFDPHARVFVSLTHHWTRQSSGVGTYVVRDMIDLFADMARVEGDFEWGIAYHPYPQDLRNPDTWKDADVSDDFDTPYITPKNLQVLPRYLAQERLLYRGKPRGILLSEQGFNTPTLRLQDQQRQVAAMIYTFRKLRKLPEIEAFHLHRYQDMPEGEGGLRLGIVTETGEHKLGWWCYKALGTEEEAEYAEMADEVMGDEE
;
A
#
# COMPACT_ATOMS: atom_id res chain seq x y z
N MET A 1 16.24 -65.69 -50.87
CA MET A 1 17.53 -65.99 -51.53
C MET A 1 18.62 -65.37 -50.68
N ARG A 2 19.34 -66.14 -49.86
CA ARG A 2 20.70 -66.68 -50.11
C ARG A 2 21.73 -65.63 -50.59
N ARG A 3 22.70 -65.32 -49.70
CA ARG A 3 24.17 -65.10 -49.88
C ARG A 3 24.59 -64.00 -50.88
N ALA A 4 25.71 -63.28 -50.81
CA ALA A 4 26.99 -63.37 -50.11
C ALA A 4 27.69 -61.99 -50.29
N LEU A 5 28.34 -61.42 -49.27
CA LEU A 5 29.78 -61.48 -48.97
C LEU A 5 30.58 -60.28 -49.53
N GLY A 6 31.24 -59.55 -48.62
CA GLY A 6 32.21 -58.50 -48.93
C GLY A 6 32.70 -57.81 -47.65
N CYS A 7 33.55 -58.48 -46.88
CA CYS A 7 34.32 -57.88 -45.78
C CYS A 7 35.35 -56.90 -46.34
N LEU A 8 35.57 -55.73 -45.70
CA LEU A 8 36.78 -55.45 -44.91
C LEU A 8 36.85 -54.01 -44.35
N ILE A 9 37.33 -53.98 -43.10
CA ILE A 9 37.98 -52.88 -42.35
C ILE A 9 37.08 -51.99 -41.49
N ALA A 10 37.26 -52.21 -40.19
CA ALA A 10 36.73 -51.47 -39.06
C ALA A 10 37.39 -50.09 -38.93
N LEU A 11 36.57 -49.08 -38.63
CA LEU A 11 36.95 -47.88 -37.88
C LEU A 11 35.80 -47.60 -36.91
N GLY A 12 36.04 -47.88 -35.63
CA GLY A 12 35.08 -47.60 -34.56
C GLY A 12 34.86 -46.10 -34.40
N HIS A 13 33.60 -45.69 -34.30
CA HIS A 13 33.21 -44.40 -33.75
C HIS A 13 32.54 -44.69 -32.40
N ALA A 14 33.33 -44.59 -31.33
CA ALA A 14 32.79 -44.36 -30.00
C ALA A 14 32.32 -42.90 -29.95
N GLY A 15 31.01 -42.70 -29.78
CA GLY A 15 30.45 -41.37 -29.53
C GLY A 15 31.00 -40.80 -28.22
N LEU A 16 31.49 -39.56 -28.27
CA LEU A 16 31.80 -38.78 -27.08
C LEU A 16 30.51 -38.52 -26.30
N LEU A 17 30.36 -39.18 -25.15
CA LEU A 17 29.62 -38.63 -24.02
C LEU A 17 30.40 -37.40 -23.54
N ALA A 18 29.87 -36.20 -23.75
CA ALA A 18 30.39 -35.00 -23.09
C ALA A 18 30.31 -35.23 -21.58
N ALA A 19 31.46 -35.20 -20.90
CA ALA A 19 31.52 -35.34 -19.45
C ALA A 19 30.75 -34.18 -18.81
N GLN A 20 29.64 -34.48 -18.15
CA GLN A 20 28.93 -33.50 -17.31
C GLN A 20 29.88 -33.09 -16.16
N GLY A 21 30.16 -31.80 -16.01
CA GLY A 21 30.99 -31.27 -14.92
C GLY A 21 30.43 -31.60 -13.52
N PRO A 22 31.19 -31.37 -12.43
CA PRO A 22 30.82 -31.76 -11.07
C PRO A 22 29.46 -31.17 -10.66
N ALA A 23 28.73 -31.85 -9.77
CA ALA A 23 27.42 -31.40 -9.27
C ALA A 23 27.52 -30.29 -8.20
N GLU A 24 28.69 -30.21 -7.53
CA GLU A 24 29.01 -29.18 -6.56
C GLU A 24 30.44 -28.66 -6.78
N VAL A 25 30.64 -27.37 -6.56
CA VAL A 25 31.92 -26.66 -6.64
C VAL A 25 32.27 -26.16 -5.24
N ALA A 26 33.26 -26.79 -4.61
CA ALA A 26 33.74 -26.34 -3.31
C ALA A 26 34.44 -24.98 -3.44
N LEU A 27 34.10 -24.05 -2.55
CA LEU A 27 34.71 -22.72 -2.52
C LEU A 27 35.67 -22.60 -1.35
N THR A 28 36.73 -21.82 -1.56
CA THR A 28 37.67 -21.46 -0.50
C THR A 28 37.34 -20.08 0.07
N TRP A 29 37.90 -19.77 1.23
CA TRP A 29 37.78 -18.44 1.83
C TRP A 29 38.89 -17.51 1.36
N GLY A 30 38.58 -16.23 1.18
CA GLY A 30 39.47 -15.22 0.61
C GLY A 30 39.64 -13.98 1.51
N PRO A 31 39.85 -12.79 0.91
CA PRO A 31 39.99 -11.53 1.64
C PRO A 31 38.84 -11.26 2.61
N ARG A 32 39.11 -10.53 3.69
CA ARG A 32 38.15 -10.27 4.76
C ARG A 32 38.34 -8.88 5.35
N HIS A 33 37.27 -8.33 5.91
CA HIS A 33 37.25 -7.00 6.52
C HIS A 33 36.35 -6.99 7.74
N ALA A 34 36.76 -6.25 8.78
CA ALA A 34 36.00 -6.08 10.03
C ALA A 34 35.54 -7.40 10.67
N VAL A 35 36.34 -8.47 10.59
CA VAL A 35 36.08 -9.75 11.25
C VAL A 35 37.34 -10.28 11.92
N GLU A 36 37.20 -10.88 13.11
CA GLU A 36 38.23 -11.79 13.62
C GLU A 36 38.08 -13.16 12.98
N TRP A 37 39.19 -13.88 12.85
CA TRP A 37 39.21 -15.13 12.11
C TRP A 37 40.08 -16.19 12.77
N LYS A 38 39.52 -17.39 12.89
CA LYS A 38 40.25 -18.59 13.28
C LYS A 38 39.85 -19.74 12.36
N GLN A 39 40.84 -20.36 11.72
CA GLN A 39 40.62 -21.55 10.91
C GLN A 39 40.49 -22.78 11.82
N ASP A 40 39.50 -23.64 11.59
CA ASP A 40 39.30 -24.87 12.37
C ASP A 40 38.82 -26.02 11.49
N GLY A 41 39.59 -27.10 11.36
CA GLY A 41 39.13 -28.41 10.87
C GLY A 41 38.33 -28.45 9.55
N GLY A 42 38.52 -27.50 8.63
CA GLY A 42 37.75 -27.39 7.37
C GLY A 42 36.61 -26.36 7.38
N GLY A 43 36.41 -25.66 8.51
CA GLY A 43 35.55 -24.51 8.68
C GLY A 43 36.30 -23.28 9.22
N VAL A 44 35.54 -22.24 9.56
CA VAL A 44 36.03 -20.94 10.00
C VAL A 44 35.18 -20.44 11.16
N ASP A 45 35.84 -20.01 12.23
CA ASP A 45 35.22 -19.28 13.33
C ASP A 45 35.48 -17.80 13.09
N LEU A 46 34.41 -17.00 13.01
CA LEU A 46 34.49 -15.56 12.82
C LEU A 46 33.75 -14.79 13.91
N THR A 47 34.33 -13.67 14.33
CA THR A 47 33.72 -12.72 15.27
C THR A 47 33.50 -11.40 14.54
N LEU A 48 32.25 -10.91 14.49
CA LEU A 48 31.92 -9.66 13.83
C LEU A 48 32.53 -8.46 14.58
N ARG A 49 33.19 -7.54 13.87
CA ARG A 49 33.65 -6.25 14.40
C ARG A 49 32.79 -5.10 13.85
N GLU A 50 32.99 -3.91 14.41
CA GLU A 50 32.42 -2.69 13.85
C GLU A 50 33.01 -2.40 12.44
N GLY A 51 32.25 -1.70 11.59
CA GLY A 51 32.74 -1.31 10.25
C GLY A 51 32.41 -2.28 9.11
N ASN A 52 31.17 -2.78 9.05
CA ASN A 52 30.65 -3.62 7.95
C ASN A 52 31.42 -4.95 7.75
N PRO A 53 31.23 -5.92 8.67
CA PRO A 53 31.94 -7.19 8.65
C PRO A 53 31.61 -8.00 7.40
N HIS A 54 32.63 -8.38 6.62
CA HIS A 54 32.44 -9.14 5.39
C HIS A 54 33.63 -10.01 5.01
N VAL A 55 33.36 -11.04 4.22
CA VAL A 55 34.36 -11.97 3.68
C VAL A 55 34.13 -12.20 2.20
N TRP A 56 35.21 -12.38 1.46
CA TRP A 56 35.19 -12.82 0.08
C TRP A 56 35.50 -14.30 0.02
N THR A 57 35.03 -14.96 -1.03
CA THR A 57 35.52 -16.28 -1.40
C THR A 57 36.93 -16.16 -1.98
N GLY A 58 37.64 -17.28 -2.05
CA GLY A 58 38.75 -17.46 -2.98
C GLY A 58 38.29 -17.23 -4.42
N LYS A 59 39.25 -17.17 -5.35
CA LYS A 59 38.94 -17.10 -6.78
C LYS A 59 38.08 -18.33 -7.13
N VAL A 60 36.95 -18.10 -7.77
CA VAL A 60 36.06 -19.18 -8.22
C VAL A 60 36.70 -19.86 -9.42
N GLY A 61 36.78 -21.19 -9.39
CA GLY A 61 37.43 -21.97 -10.44
C GLY A 61 36.58 -22.14 -11.70
N ALA A 62 37.19 -22.65 -12.77
CA ALA A 62 36.56 -22.85 -14.08
C ALA A 62 35.46 -23.92 -14.07
N GLU A 63 35.39 -24.74 -13.03
CA GLU A 63 34.32 -25.71 -12.80
C GLU A 63 32.96 -25.06 -12.46
N PHE A 64 32.95 -23.77 -12.10
CA PHE A 64 31.73 -23.02 -11.85
C PHE A 64 30.98 -22.71 -13.15
N ASP A 65 29.87 -23.42 -13.34
CA ASP A 65 28.85 -23.12 -14.32
C ASP A 65 27.70 -22.30 -13.66
N PRO A 66 27.48 -21.02 -14.02
CA PRO A 66 26.43 -20.17 -13.44
C PRO A 66 25.00 -20.58 -13.82
N GLU A 67 24.82 -21.40 -14.87
CA GLU A 67 23.51 -21.92 -15.27
C GLU A 67 23.13 -23.17 -14.46
N ARG A 68 24.13 -23.94 -14.00
CA ARG A 68 23.92 -25.13 -13.17
C ARG A 68 24.00 -24.83 -11.68
N HIS A 69 25.08 -24.17 -11.24
CA HIS A 69 25.39 -23.95 -9.83
C HIS A 69 24.75 -22.67 -9.30
N THR A 70 23.42 -22.65 -9.30
CA THR A 70 22.63 -21.48 -8.93
C THR A 70 22.46 -21.32 -7.43
N VAL A 71 22.96 -22.22 -6.59
CA VAL A 71 22.83 -22.11 -5.13
C VAL A 71 24.19 -22.01 -4.45
N LEU A 72 24.42 -20.92 -3.71
CA LEU A 72 25.51 -20.83 -2.75
C LEU A 72 25.06 -21.44 -1.42
N ALA A 73 25.75 -22.48 -0.96
CA ALA A 73 25.40 -23.23 0.23
C ALA A 73 26.58 -23.33 1.21
N LEU A 74 26.27 -23.33 2.50
CA LEU A 74 27.21 -23.58 3.60
C LEU A 74 26.45 -24.12 4.82
N GLU A 75 27.16 -24.51 5.86
CA GLU A 75 26.58 -24.77 7.18
C GLU A 75 27.09 -23.74 8.19
N TYR A 76 26.22 -23.35 9.13
CA TYR A 76 26.56 -22.37 10.16
C TYR A 76 26.19 -22.84 11.58
N PHE A 77 26.90 -22.31 12.57
CA PHE A 77 26.58 -22.39 13.99
C PHE A 77 26.69 -20.98 14.56
N CYS A 78 25.61 -20.43 15.11
CA CYS A 78 25.55 -19.05 15.56
C CYS A 78 24.60 -18.88 16.75
N PRO A 79 25.10 -18.94 18.00
CA PRO A 79 24.27 -18.86 19.20
C PRO A 79 23.54 -17.51 19.40
N ALA A 80 23.94 -16.46 18.70
CA ALA A 80 23.32 -15.14 18.81
C ALA A 80 22.47 -14.75 17.58
N GLY A 81 22.56 -15.51 16.49
CA GLY A 81 22.03 -15.14 15.18
C GLY A 81 22.73 -13.94 14.53
N VAL A 82 22.49 -13.78 13.23
CA VAL A 82 22.90 -12.65 12.39
C VAL A 82 21.65 -12.16 11.65
N GLU A 83 21.39 -10.85 11.69
CA GLU A 83 20.17 -10.26 11.09
C GLU A 83 20.07 -10.57 9.61
N SER A 84 21.18 -10.49 8.88
CA SER A 84 21.23 -10.86 7.47
C SER A 84 22.65 -11.17 7.00
N VAL A 85 22.77 -12.12 6.09
CA VAL A 85 23.96 -12.33 5.26
C VAL A 85 23.58 -12.00 3.82
N ALA A 86 24.31 -11.07 3.21
CA ALA A 86 24.08 -10.63 1.84
C ALA A 86 25.20 -11.12 0.93
N VAL A 87 24.84 -11.87 -0.11
CA VAL A 87 25.77 -12.40 -1.11
C VAL A 87 25.80 -11.45 -2.30
N ARG A 88 27.00 -11.00 -2.69
CA ARG A 88 27.23 -10.15 -3.85
C ARG A 88 28.31 -10.74 -4.75
N PHE A 89 28.37 -10.28 -6.00
CA PHE A 89 29.48 -10.56 -6.92
C PHE A 89 29.69 -9.37 -7.84
N ARG A 90 30.82 -9.34 -8.57
CA ARG A 90 31.09 -8.28 -9.55
C ARG A 90 30.36 -8.61 -10.85
N GLY A 91 29.43 -7.74 -11.26
CA GLY A 91 28.80 -7.74 -12.57
C GLY A 91 29.43 -6.70 -13.51
N ARG A 92 28.78 -6.42 -14.64
CA ARG A 92 29.28 -5.52 -15.69
C ARG A 92 29.45 -4.06 -15.24
N GLU A 93 28.52 -3.55 -14.43
CA GLU A 93 28.45 -2.14 -14.03
C GLU A 93 28.81 -1.90 -12.55
N GLY A 94 29.17 -2.95 -11.79
CA GLY A 94 29.51 -2.83 -10.38
C GLY A 94 29.23 -4.09 -9.57
N MET A 95 29.01 -3.93 -8.27
CA MET A 95 28.65 -5.05 -7.39
C MET A 95 27.14 -5.36 -7.51
N VAL A 96 26.83 -6.59 -7.88
CA VAL A 96 25.47 -7.12 -7.96
C VAL A 96 25.12 -7.82 -6.65
N LEU A 97 23.97 -7.49 -6.06
CA LEU A 97 23.40 -8.24 -4.94
C LEU A 97 22.69 -9.48 -5.48
N ALA A 98 23.21 -10.66 -5.16
CA ALA A 98 22.61 -11.92 -5.55
C ALA A 98 21.39 -12.26 -4.68
N GLY A 99 21.48 -11.92 -3.39
CA GLY A 99 20.37 -12.05 -2.46
C GLY A 99 20.83 -11.87 -1.01
N SER A 100 19.88 -11.90 -0.08
CA SER A 100 20.18 -11.85 1.34
C SER A 100 19.18 -12.68 2.15
N ALA A 101 19.67 -13.34 3.20
CA ALA A 101 18.85 -14.12 4.12
C ALA A 101 19.37 -14.00 5.56
N PRO A 102 18.50 -14.04 6.59
CA PRO A 102 18.95 -14.11 7.98
C PRO A 102 19.69 -15.42 8.27
N MET A 103 20.57 -15.39 9.27
CA MET A 103 21.06 -16.61 9.94
C MET A 103 20.49 -16.62 11.36
N PRO A 104 19.38 -17.32 11.61
CA PRO A 104 18.79 -17.41 12.95
C PRO A 104 19.74 -17.91 14.02
N LEU A 105 19.30 -17.80 15.28
CA LEU A 105 20.00 -18.44 16.39
C LEU A 105 20.08 -19.96 16.14
N ALA A 106 21.30 -20.50 16.23
CA ALA A 106 21.58 -21.90 16.00
C ALA A 106 22.65 -22.40 16.98
N GLU A 107 22.24 -23.27 17.92
CA GLU A 107 23.12 -23.98 18.86
C GLU A 107 23.55 -25.37 18.35
N ALA A 108 23.26 -25.65 17.08
CA ALA A 108 23.73 -26.81 16.32
C ALA A 108 24.07 -26.36 14.89
N TRP A 109 24.84 -27.17 14.16
CA TRP A 109 25.11 -26.89 12.73
C TRP A 109 23.80 -26.90 11.94
N GLN A 110 23.52 -25.80 11.24
CA GLN A 110 22.34 -25.62 10.40
C GLN A 110 22.75 -25.33 8.95
N PRO A 111 22.01 -25.82 7.94
CA PRO A 111 22.26 -25.45 6.56
C PRO A 111 21.88 -23.98 6.32
N PHE A 112 22.63 -23.34 5.42
CA PHE A 112 22.32 -22.05 4.83
C PHE A 112 22.47 -22.17 3.31
N ALA A 113 21.48 -21.67 2.58
CA ALA A 113 21.49 -21.69 1.12
C ALA A 113 20.89 -20.39 0.57
N LEU A 114 21.45 -19.90 -0.54
CA LEU A 114 20.97 -18.72 -1.24
C LEU A 114 20.90 -19.00 -2.73
N ASP A 115 19.70 -18.84 -3.29
CA ASP A 115 19.43 -18.96 -4.73
C ASP A 115 19.96 -17.73 -5.47
N LEU A 116 21.13 -17.89 -6.10
CA LEU A 116 21.78 -16.90 -6.93
C LEU A 116 21.01 -16.65 -8.23
N ALA A 117 20.04 -17.51 -8.61
CA ALA A 117 19.31 -17.32 -9.85
C ALA A 117 18.33 -16.14 -9.85
N GLN A 118 18.05 -15.60 -8.67
CA GLN A 118 17.20 -14.42 -8.49
C GLN A 118 17.98 -13.11 -8.67
N ALA A 119 19.30 -13.18 -8.87
CA ALA A 119 20.13 -12.00 -9.12
C ALA A 119 19.70 -11.29 -10.42
N PRO A 120 19.73 -9.95 -10.48
CA PRO A 120 19.35 -9.19 -11.67
C PRO A 120 20.31 -9.43 -12.86
N GLU A 121 21.52 -9.89 -12.58
CA GLU A 121 22.53 -10.28 -13.55
C GLU A 121 23.00 -11.71 -13.23
N ARG A 122 23.39 -12.49 -14.24
CA ARG A 122 24.05 -13.78 -14.00
C ARG A 122 25.52 -13.55 -13.61
N ALA A 123 26.02 -14.36 -12.70
CA ALA A 123 27.46 -14.42 -12.43
C ALA A 123 28.21 -14.81 -13.70
N ASP A 124 29.25 -14.07 -14.05
CA ASP A 124 30.07 -14.33 -15.24
C ASP A 124 31.47 -14.81 -14.82
N PRO A 125 31.78 -16.11 -14.97
CA PRO A 125 33.10 -16.64 -14.63
C PRO A 125 34.22 -16.08 -15.53
N ALA A 126 33.90 -15.41 -16.64
CA ALA A 126 34.90 -14.75 -17.48
C ALA A 126 35.46 -13.45 -16.85
N VAL A 127 34.83 -12.93 -15.79
CA VAL A 127 35.37 -11.80 -15.03
C VAL A 127 36.67 -12.21 -14.33
N GLU A 128 37.74 -11.46 -14.58
CA GLU A 128 39.04 -11.71 -13.95
C GLU A 128 38.90 -11.64 -12.41
N ASP A 129 39.48 -12.63 -11.74
CA ASP A 129 39.45 -12.78 -10.28
C ASP A 129 38.04 -12.81 -9.69
N PHE A 130 37.08 -13.45 -10.40
CA PHE A 130 35.70 -13.60 -9.94
C PHE A 130 35.60 -14.24 -8.54
N ARG A 131 34.81 -13.62 -7.67
CA ARG A 131 34.59 -13.99 -6.27
C ARG A 131 33.18 -13.65 -5.85
N PHE A 132 32.66 -14.40 -4.89
CA PHE A 132 31.48 -14.00 -4.12
C PHE A 132 31.90 -13.23 -2.87
N HIS A 133 31.06 -12.29 -2.48
CA HIS A 133 31.23 -11.41 -1.33
C HIS A 133 30.07 -11.62 -0.36
N LEU A 134 30.36 -12.11 0.84
CA LEU A 134 29.41 -12.36 1.90
C LEU A 134 29.54 -11.24 2.95
N ALA A 135 28.55 -10.35 3.01
CA ALA A 135 28.48 -9.30 4.01
C ALA A 135 27.51 -9.68 5.14
N PHE A 136 27.94 -9.50 6.39
CA PHE A 136 27.17 -9.85 7.57
C PHE A 136 26.61 -8.57 8.22
N LYS A 137 25.32 -8.59 8.55
CA LYS A 137 24.68 -7.55 9.36
C LYS A 137 24.33 -8.15 10.71
N GLY A 138 25.04 -7.75 11.76
CA GLY A 138 24.83 -8.25 13.10
C GLY A 138 25.57 -7.40 14.13
N ARG A 139 25.31 -7.67 15.41
CA ARG A 139 25.93 -6.94 16.52
C ARG A 139 27.44 -7.22 16.58
N PRO A 140 28.29 -6.20 16.85
CA PRO A 140 29.71 -6.44 17.13
C PRO A 140 29.88 -7.45 18.26
N GLY A 141 30.82 -8.37 18.11
CA GLY A 141 31.07 -9.48 19.04
C GLY A 141 30.26 -10.74 18.75
N THR A 142 29.30 -10.72 17.82
CA THR A 142 28.60 -11.95 17.39
C THR A 142 29.60 -12.97 16.84
N GLN A 143 29.56 -14.18 17.40
CA GLN A 143 30.35 -15.32 16.92
C GLN A 143 29.54 -16.17 15.94
N VAL A 144 30.17 -16.50 14.81
CA VAL A 144 29.60 -17.35 13.76
C VAL A 144 30.65 -18.37 13.38
N LYS A 145 30.27 -19.65 13.33
CA LYS A 145 31.10 -20.69 12.71
C LYS A 145 30.51 -21.05 11.37
N LEU A 146 31.33 -21.16 10.34
CA LEU A 146 30.92 -21.51 8.97
C LEU A 146 31.75 -22.68 8.45
N ARG A 147 31.14 -23.59 7.70
CA ARG A 147 31.86 -24.67 7.00
C ARG A 147 31.14 -25.10 5.73
N GLY A 148 31.82 -25.88 4.90
CA GLY A 148 31.20 -26.51 3.72
C GLY A 148 30.71 -25.52 2.66
N LEU A 149 31.38 -24.37 2.52
CA LEU A 149 31.06 -23.36 1.52
C LEU A 149 31.23 -23.93 0.10
N ARG A 150 30.16 -23.90 -0.68
CA ARG A 150 30.11 -24.47 -2.03
C ARG A 150 29.04 -23.82 -2.89
N LEU A 151 29.19 -23.97 -4.20
CA LEU A 151 28.13 -23.74 -5.18
C LEU A 151 27.59 -25.10 -5.58
N ARG A 152 26.27 -25.23 -5.72
CA ARG A 152 25.63 -26.48 -6.11
C ARG A 152 24.42 -26.24 -6.97
N GLU A 153 23.99 -27.29 -7.65
CA GLU A 153 22.65 -27.32 -8.22
C GLU A 153 21.58 -27.21 -7.12
N PRO A 154 20.41 -26.62 -7.43
CA PRO A 154 19.30 -26.56 -6.50
C PRO A 154 18.79 -27.97 -6.17
N THR A 155 18.37 -28.19 -4.94
CA THR A 155 17.72 -29.45 -4.55
C THR A 155 16.38 -29.60 -5.27
N ALA A 156 15.79 -30.80 -5.23
CA ALA A 156 14.44 -31.00 -5.77
C ALA A 156 13.39 -30.07 -5.12
N GLU A 157 13.50 -29.86 -3.80
CA GLU A 157 12.63 -28.96 -3.03
C GLU A 157 12.84 -27.49 -3.42
N GLU A 158 14.09 -27.05 -3.58
CA GLU A 158 14.39 -25.67 -4.01
C GLU A 158 13.91 -25.41 -5.45
N ARG A 159 14.06 -26.39 -6.36
CA ARG A 159 13.50 -26.32 -7.72
C ARG A 159 11.99 -26.22 -7.70
N GLN A 160 11.32 -27.06 -6.88
CA GLN A 160 9.88 -27.02 -6.74
C GLN A 160 9.41 -25.67 -6.17
N GLY A 161 10.09 -25.15 -5.16
CA GLY A 161 9.81 -23.84 -4.58
C GLY A 161 10.03 -22.69 -5.57
N ALA A 162 11.08 -22.76 -6.40
CA ALA A 162 11.32 -21.78 -7.45
C ALA A 162 10.24 -21.81 -8.54
N ALA A 163 9.89 -23.01 -9.02
CA ALA A 163 8.82 -23.20 -9.99
C ALA A 163 7.46 -22.72 -9.46
N GLU A 164 7.18 -22.94 -8.17
CA GLU A 164 5.97 -22.43 -7.54
C GLU A 164 5.95 -20.89 -7.49
N ARG A 165 7.06 -20.25 -7.09
CA ARG A 165 7.17 -18.78 -7.10
C ARG A 165 6.99 -18.20 -8.50
N GLU A 166 7.59 -18.82 -9.51
CA GLU A 166 7.44 -18.41 -10.90
C GLU A 166 6.00 -18.58 -11.37
N ARG A 167 5.36 -19.71 -11.06
CA ARG A 167 3.94 -19.96 -11.36
C ARG A 167 3.04 -18.90 -10.73
N VAL A 168 3.24 -18.59 -9.45
CA VAL A 168 2.48 -17.54 -8.74
C VAL A 168 2.72 -16.17 -9.38
N ARG A 169 3.96 -15.82 -9.72
CA ARG A 169 4.29 -14.56 -10.40
C ARG A 169 3.62 -14.47 -11.78
N ALA A 170 3.67 -15.55 -12.56
CA ALA A 170 3.04 -15.63 -13.87
C ALA A 170 1.51 -15.52 -13.78
N GLN A 171 0.89 -16.17 -12.79
CA GLN A 171 -0.54 -16.05 -12.52
C GLN A 171 -0.92 -14.60 -12.18
N ARG A 172 -0.20 -13.96 -11.25
CA ARG A 172 -0.43 -12.54 -10.91
C ARG A 172 -0.30 -11.62 -12.12
N GLY A 173 0.69 -11.89 -12.98
CA GLY A 173 0.87 -11.20 -14.26
C GLY A 173 -0.31 -11.38 -15.20
N ALA A 174 -0.81 -12.61 -15.36
CA ALA A 174 -1.98 -12.90 -16.19
C ALA A 174 -3.26 -12.22 -15.66
N GLU A 175 -3.48 -12.20 -14.34
CA GLU A 175 -4.60 -11.50 -13.71
C GLU A 175 -4.52 -9.98 -13.97
N ALA A 176 -3.32 -9.40 -13.91
CA ALA A 176 -3.10 -7.98 -14.21
C ALA A 176 -3.37 -7.66 -15.70
N GLU A 177 -2.88 -8.49 -16.62
CA GLU A 177 -3.16 -8.34 -18.05
C GLU A 177 -4.65 -8.50 -18.38
N ALA A 178 -5.34 -9.42 -17.70
CA ALA A 178 -6.78 -9.59 -17.84
C ALA A 178 -7.54 -8.33 -17.39
N CYS A 179 -7.13 -7.70 -16.29
CA CYS A 179 -7.68 -6.42 -15.85
C CYS A 179 -7.46 -5.33 -16.92
N LEU A 180 -6.25 -5.19 -17.46
CA LEU A 180 -5.94 -4.19 -18.49
C LEU A 180 -6.69 -4.45 -19.81
N ALA A 181 -6.85 -5.71 -20.20
CA ALA A 181 -7.62 -6.10 -21.37
C ALA A 181 -9.11 -5.79 -21.19
N TYR A 182 -9.66 -6.01 -20.00
CA TYR A 182 -11.04 -5.67 -19.67
C TYR A 182 -11.32 -4.17 -19.83
N LEU A 183 -10.41 -3.28 -19.39
CA LEU A 183 -10.58 -1.83 -19.53
C LEU A 183 -10.63 -1.36 -20.99
N LYS A 184 -10.03 -2.13 -21.91
CA LYS A 184 -10.00 -1.85 -23.35
C LYS A 184 -11.13 -2.56 -24.12
N THR A 185 -11.95 -3.37 -23.44
CA THR A 185 -12.99 -4.16 -24.10
C THR A 185 -14.17 -3.27 -24.48
N GLU A 186 -14.52 -3.27 -25.76
CA GLU A 186 -15.77 -2.67 -26.23
C GLU A 186 -16.92 -3.65 -26.08
N PHE A 187 -18.00 -3.20 -25.44
CA PHE A 187 -19.16 -4.03 -25.17
C PHE A 187 -20.37 -3.55 -25.97
N PRO A 188 -21.19 -4.46 -26.53
CA PRO A 188 -22.35 -4.09 -27.35
C PRO A 188 -23.55 -3.58 -26.54
N ALA A 189 -23.55 -3.77 -25.21
CA ALA A 189 -24.58 -3.29 -24.31
C ALA A 189 -23.98 -2.50 -23.14
N GLN A 190 -24.81 -1.67 -22.49
CA GLN A 190 -24.39 -0.87 -21.34
C GLN A 190 -25.46 -0.85 -20.25
N ILE A 191 -25.00 -0.81 -19.00
CA ILE A 191 -25.80 -0.39 -17.85
C ILE A 191 -25.43 1.06 -17.56
N GLU A 192 -26.40 1.96 -17.69
CA GLU A 192 -26.18 3.41 -17.53
C GLU A 192 -26.22 3.80 -16.05
N THR A 193 -27.26 3.35 -15.34
CA THR A 193 -27.47 3.69 -13.93
C THR A 193 -27.81 2.48 -13.09
N VAL A 194 -27.30 2.49 -11.87
CA VAL A 194 -27.65 1.55 -10.80
C VAL A 194 -28.05 2.41 -9.61
N HIS A 195 -29.35 2.54 -9.42
CA HIS A 195 -29.97 3.40 -8.41
C HIS A 195 -30.38 2.56 -7.20
N VAL A 196 -29.74 2.80 -6.05
CA VAL A 196 -29.99 2.07 -4.80
C VAL A 196 -31.10 2.79 -4.02
N GLY A 197 -32.25 2.15 -3.88
CA GLY A 197 -33.35 2.60 -3.03
C GLY A 197 -33.34 1.96 -1.64
N LEU A 198 -34.38 2.25 -0.84
CA LEU A 198 -34.53 1.70 0.51
C LEU A 198 -34.81 0.19 0.49
N HIS A 199 -35.66 -0.26 -0.44
CA HIS A 199 -36.09 -1.66 -0.56
C HIS A 199 -35.76 -2.30 -1.92
N GLU A 200 -35.53 -1.48 -2.95
CA GLU A 200 -35.30 -1.93 -4.32
C GLU A 200 -34.05 -1.28 -4.93
N ILE A 201 -33.48 -1.92 -5.93
CA ILE A 201 -32.45 -1.37 -6.81
C ILE A 201 -33.07 -1.24 -8.19
N THR A 202 -33.03 -0.04 -8.77
CA THR A 202 -33.49 0.23 -10.14
C THR A 202 -32.27 0.34 -11.04
N LEU A 203 -32.28 -0.43 -12.14
CA LEU A 203 -31.23 -0.44 -13.14
C LEU A 203 -31.78 0.04 -14.48
N THR A 204 -31.01 0.88 -15.17
CA THR A 204 -31.33 1.33 -16.53
C THR A 204 -30.13 1.12 -17.44
N GLY A 205 -30.40 0.94 -18.74
CA GLY A 205 -29.34 0.81 -19.72
C GLY A 205 -29.86 0.63 -21.14
N LYS A 206 -28.95 0.23 -22.02
CA LYS A 206 -29.22 -0.06 -23.43
C LYS A 206 -28.67 -1.42 -23.83
N ALA A 207 -29.42 -2.14 -24.64
CA ALA A 207 -28.99 -3.40 -25.26
C ALA A 207 -29.67 -3.53 -26.62
N ASP A 208 -28.91 -3.90 -27.65
CA ASP A 208 -29.40 -4.17 -29.01
C ASP A 208 -30.08 -5.54 -29.14
N ARG A 209 -29.65 -6.50 -28.32
CA ARG A 209 -30.13 -7.89 -28.28
C ARG A 209 -30.71 -8.29 -26.93
N GLN A 210 -31.20 -9.52 -26.85
CA GLN A 210 -31.72 -10.07 -25.60
C GLN A 210 -30.56 -10.27 -24.63
N ALA A 211 -30.78 -9.87 -23.38
CA ALA A 211 -29.74 -9.91 -22.36
C ALA A 211 -30.30 -10.40 -21.02
N GLY A 212 -29.56 -11.27 -20.34
CA GLY A 212 -29.73 -11.53 -18.92
C GLY A 212 -29.04 -10.46 -18.09
N LEU A 213 -29.57 -10.13 -16.91
CA LEU A 213 -28.88 -9.32 -15.92
C LEU A 213 -28.40 -10.22 -14.78
N ILE A 214 -27.13 -10.09 -14.41
CA ILE A 214 -26.54 -10.76 -13.25
C ILE A 214 -26.06 -9.74 -12.22
N GLY A 215 -26.24 -10.07 -10.95
CA GLY A 215 -25.67 -9.37 -9.80
C GLY A 215 -24.40 -10.07 -9.32
N ILE A 216 -23.37 -9.28 -9.06
CA ILE A 216 -22.00 -9.75 -8.76
C ILE A 216 -21.59 -9.15 -7.42
N GLU A 217 -21.19 -10.01 -6.50
CA GLU A 217 -20.77 -9.61 -5.15
C GLU A 217 -19.38 -8.92 -5.15
N PRO A 218 -19.07 -8.06 -4.15
CA PRO A 218 -17.86 -7.23 -4.15
C PRO A 218 -16.51 -7.97 -4.09
N GLN A 219 -16.48 -9.24 -3.68
CA GLN A 219 -15.24 -10.03 -3.62
C GLN A 219 -14.75 -10.48 -5.00
N VAL A 220 -15.63 -10.50 -6.00
CA VAL A 220 -15.27 -11.00 -7.33
C VAL A 220 -14.42 -9.93 -8.03
N PRO A 221 -13.23 -10.26 -8.56
CA PRO A 221 -12.40 -9.34 -9.35
C PRO A 221 -13.05 -8.91 -10.66
N MET A 222 -12.74 -7.74 -11.22
CA MET A 222 -13.38 -7.22 -12.44
C MET A 222 -13.30 -8.13 -13.67
N ASP A 223 -12.18 -8.82 -13.85
CA ASP A 223 -11.90 -9.74 -14.95
C ASP A 223 -12.58 -11.11 -14.79
N GLN A 224 -12.95 -11.52 -13.58
CA GLN A 224 -13.42 -12.89 -13.27
C GLN A 224 -14.95 -13.06 -13.22
N THR A 225 -15.67 -12.24 -13.96
CA THR A 225 -17.13 -12.07 -13.85
C THR A 225 -17.94 -12.93 -14.81
N GLY A 226 -17.28 -13.90 -15.47
CA GLY A 226 -17.81 -14.65 -16.60
C GLY A 226 -18.96 -15.61 -16.31
N THR A 227 -19.03 -16.25 -15.15
CA THR A 227 -20.08 -17.27 -14.86
C THR A 227 -20.17 -17.51 -13.35
N GLY A 228 -21.07 -16.83 -12.64
CA GLY A 228 -21.19 -17.03 -11.18
C GLY A 228 -22.02 -16.00 -10.41
N GLY A 229 -22.57 -14.99 -11.10
CA GLY A 229 -23.46 -14.00 -10.48
C GLY A 229 -24.86 -14.55 -10.21
N TRP A 230 -25.57 -13.89 -9.30
CA TRP A 230 -26.99 -14.14 -9.06
C TRP A 230 -27.81 -13.62 -10.26
N SER A 231 -28.58 -14.50 -10.91
CA SER A 231 -29.45 -14.10 -12.02
C SER A 231 -30.63 -13.27 -11.53
N ALA A 232 -30.76 -12.06 -12.06
CA ALA A 232 -31.93 -11.20 -11.88
C ALA A 232 -33.02 -11.42 -12.94
N GLY A 233 -32.73 -12.25 -13.95
CA GLY A 233 -33.62 -12.53 -15.08
C GLY A 233 -33.26 -11.74 -16.34
N THR A 234 -34.15 -11.82 -17.33
CA THR A 234 -33.97 -11.19 -18.65
C THR A 234 -34.46 -9.76 -18.66
N VAL A 235 -33.66 -8.83 -19.22
CA VAL A 235 -34.08 -7.44 -19.38
C VAL A 235 -35.12 -7.32 -20.50
N LYS A 236 -36.18 -6.56 -20.23
CA LYS A 236 -37.20 -6.22 -21.24
C LYS A 236 -36.83 -4.88 -21.86
N ARG A 237 -36.43 -4.91 -23.13
CA ARG A 237 -36.03 -3.73 -23.91
C ARG A 237 -37.18 -3.14 -24.72
N ASN A 238 -37.16 -1.84 -24.88
CA ASN A 238 -38.02 -1.08 -25.78
C ASN A 238 -37.48 -1.14 -27.22
N ALA A 239 -38.21 -0.59 -28.18
CA ALA A 239 -37.83 -0.58 -29.59
C ALA A 239 -36.50 0.15 -29.86
N ASP A 240 -36.13 1.12 -29.02
CA ASP A 240 -34.86 1.86 -29.06
C ASP A 240 -33.73 1.17 -28.28
N GLY A 241 -33.95 -0.04 -27.78
CA GLY A 241 -32.98 -0.82 -26.99
C GLY A 241 -32.87 -0.39 -25.52
N ALA A 242 -33.57 0.66 -25.09
CA ALA A 242 -33.58 1.09 -23.70
C ALA A 242 -34.33 0.08 -22.82
N TRP A 243 -33.86 -0.11 -21.59
CA TRP A 243 -34.51 -1.00 -20.63
C TRP A 243 -34.46 -0.45 -19.21
N THR A 244 -35.40 -0.90 -18.38
CA THR A 244 -35.42 -0.64 -16.95
C THR A 244 -35.81 -1.91 -16.22
N MET A 245 -35.08 -2.25 -15.16
CA MET A 245 -35.41 -3.39 -14.31
C MET A 245 -35.28 -3.01 -12.83
N ARG A 246 -36.15 -3.60 -12.01
CA ARG A 246 -36.16 -3.42 -10.56
C ARG A 246 -35.93 -4.75 -9.89
N VAL A 247 -35.05 -4.77 -8.90
CA VAL A 247 -34.71 -5.97 -8.14
C VAL A 247 -34.76 -5.68 -6.64
N PRO A 248 -35.09 -6.66 -5.78
CA PRO A 248 -35.06 -6.46 -4.34
C PRO A 248 -33.64 -6.16 -3.85
N ARG A 249 -33.47 -5.09 -3.06
CA ARG A 249 -32.18 -4.76 -2.41
C ARG A 249 -31.77 -5.83 -1.42
N ARG A 250 -32.73 -6.38 -0.67
CA ARG A 250 -32.53 -7.44 0.32
C ARG A 250 -33.30 -8.69 -0.12
N ALA A 251 -32.69 -9.87 -0.03
CA ALA A 251 -33.41 -11.15 -0.19
C ALA A 251 -33.18 -12.03 1.04
N GLY A 252 -34.17 -12.10 1.93
CA GLY A 252 -34.12 -12.95 3.13
C GLY A 252 -32.87 -12.70 3.99
N ARG A 253 -32.21 -13.78 4.44
CA ARG A 253 -30.94 -13.74 5.20
C ARG A 253 -29.71 -13.40 4.32
N GLY A 254 -29.87 -13.15 3.03
CA GLY A 254 -28.83 -13.16 1.99
C GLY A 254 -28.02 -11.87 1.77
N GLY A 255 -27.93 -10.99 2.76
CA GLY A 255 -27.14 -9.75 2.67
C GLY A 255 -27.79 -8.61 1.86
N ASP A 256 -27.13 -7.45 1.86
CA ASP A 256 -27.57 -6.22 1.19
C ASP A 256 -26.92 -6.05 -0.20
N ARG A 257 -27.72 -6.03 -1.26
CA ARG A 257 -27.26 -5.85 -2.65
C ARG A 257 -26.89 -4.41 -2.98
N ALA A 258 -27.00 -3.46 -2.05
CA ALA A 258 -26.60 -2.07 -2.26
C ALA A 258 -25.12 -1.91 -2.63
N LEU A 259 -24.29 -2.93 -2.43
CA LEU A 259 -22.89 -2.95 -2.81
C LEU A 259 -22.60 -3.86 -4.01
N TRP A 260 -23.60 -4.49 -4.61
CA TRP A 260 -23.36 -5.37 -5.75
C TRP A 260 -23.15 -4.56 -7.02
N ARG A 261 -22.26 -5.04 -7.87
CA ARG A 261 -22.16 -4.57 -9.25
C ARG A 261 -22.97 -5.47 -10.17
N TRP A 262 -23.34 -4.93 -11.31
CA TRP A 262 -24.29 -5.57 -12.21
C TRP A 262 -23.71 -5.69 -13.60
N ARG A 263 -24.10 -6.72 -14.35
CA ARG A 263 -23.63 -6.94 -15.72
C ARG A 263 -24.72 -7.56 -16.58
N LEU A 264 -24.70 -7.22 -17.87
CA LEU A 264 -25.49 -7.89 -18.89
C LEU A 264 -24.72 -9.05 -19.52
N VAL A 265 -25.41 -10.16 -19.72
CA VAL A 265 -24.89 -11.37 -20.36
C VAL A 265 -25.80 -11.82 -21.50
N ASP A 266 -25.26 -12.52 -22.50
CA ASP A 266 -26.06 -13.16 -23.55
C ASP A 266 -26.68 -14.49 -23.07
N GLU A 267 -27.33 -15.21 -23.99
CA GLU A 267 -28.00 -16.48 -23.71
C GLU A 267 -27.02 -17.60 -23.31
N GLN A 268 -25.76 -17.50 -23.71
CA GLN A 268 -24.69 -18.43 -23.36
C GLN A 268 -23.99 -18.03 -22.05
N GLY A 269 -24.37 -16.89 -21.46
CA GLY A 269 -23.80 -16.35 -20.24
C GLY A 269 -22.53 -15.52 -20.47
N ALA A 270 -22.14 -15.23 -21.72
CA ALA A 270 -20.97 -14.41 -21.99
C ALA A 270 -21.26 -12.92 -21.70
N ALA A 271 -20.25 -12.21 -21.22
CA ALA A 271 -20.35 -10.80 -20.87
C ALA A 271 -20.59 -9.94 -22.12
N ILE A 272 -21.65 -9.11 -22.09
CA ILE A 272 -21.99 -8.20 -23.18
C ILE A 272 -22.08 -6.73 -22.75
N SER A 273 -21.78 -6.45 -21.48
CA SER A 273 -21.53 -5.12 -20.94
C SER A 273 -20.34 -5.16 -19.98
N ALA A 274 -19.71 -4.01 -19.77
CA ALA A 274 -18.91 -3.80 -18.56
C ALA A 274 -19.79 -4.03 -17.31
N CYS A 275 -19.15 -4.32 -16.18
CA CYS A 275 -19.85 -4.24 -14.90
C CYS A 275 -20.24 -2.81 -14.58
N ARG A 276 -21.24 -2.64 -13.72
CA ARG A 276 -21.66 -1.33 -13.23
C ARG A 276 -21.91 -1.37 -11.73
N TRP A 277 -21.16 -0.59 -10.99
CA TRP A 277 -21.41 -0.33 -9.57
C TRP A 277 -22.62 0.58 -9.38
N PRO A 278 -23.18 0.63 -8.15
CA PRO A 278 -24.08 1.70 -7.74
C PRO A 278 -23.51 3.08 -8.11
N THR A 279 -24.33 3.92 -8.71
CA THR A 279 -23.94 5.27 -9.17
C THR A 279 -24.81 6.37 -8.57
N VAL A 280 -25.95 5.98 -7.97
CA VAL A 280 -26.91 6.89 -7.34
C VAL A 280 -27.55 6.21 -6.13
N GLU A 281 -27.52 6.88 -4.98
CA GLU A 281 -28.35 6.54 -3.82
C GLU A 281 -29.64 7.35 -3.86
N GLY A 282 -30.78 6.68 -3.73
CA GLY A 282 -32.10 7.28 -3.75
C GLY A 282 -32.36 8.20 -2.55
N PRO A 283 -33.38 9.08 -2.64
CA PRO A 283 -33.64 10.12 -1.64
C PRO A 283 -34.00 9.56 -0.25
N ALA A 284 -34.49 8.31 -0.18
CA ALA A 284 -34.79 7.63 1.09
C ALA A 284 -33.61 6.81 1.66
N VAL A 285 -32.46 6.78 0.99
CA VAL A 285 -31.25 6.09 1.46
C VAL A 285 -30.32 7.08 2.17
N GLY A 286 -29.78 6.68 3.32
CA GLY A 286 -28.97 7.56 4.17
C GLY A 286 -29.80 8.55 4.98
N ARG A 287 -29.15 9.17 5.96
CA ARG A 287 -29.72 10.23 6.79
C ARG A 287 -29.59 11.54 6.04
N ARG A 288 -30.54 11.82 5.14
CA ARG A 288 -30.55 13.06 4.33
C ARG A 288 -30.69 14.34 5.15
N THR A 289 -30.98 14.26 6.44
CA THR A 289 -30.94 15.38 7.39
C THR A 289 -29.52 15.81 7.76
N LEU A 290 -28.50 14.98 7.48
CA LEU A 290 -27.11 15.37 7.72
C LEU A 290 -26.68 16.37 6.66
N GLU A 291 -26.31 17.57 7.08
CA GLU A 291 -25.76 18.58 6.20
C GLU A 291 -24.30 18.29 5.83
N ARG A 292 -23.82 18.85 4.72
CA ARG A 292 -22.39 18.80 4.38
C ARG A 292 -21.62 19.70 5.34
N LEU A 293 -20.64 19.12 6.05
CA LEU A 293 -19.76 19.89 6.93
C LEU A 293 -18.93 20.90 6.13
N ARG A 294 -18.75 22.09 6.70
CA ARG A 294 -17.94 23.19 6.14
C ARG A 294 -17.20 23.88 7.29
N VAL A 295 -16.00 24.37 7.01
CA VAL A 295 -15.19 25.13 7.97
C VAL A 295 -14.61 26.37 7.31
N ALA A 296 -14.28 27.36 8.13
CA ALA A 296 -13.81 28.66 7.67
C ALA A 296 -12.34 28.66 7.21
N ASN A 297 -11.54 27.69 7.69
CA ASN A 297 -10.12 27.61 7.40
C ASN A 297 -9.72 26.16 7.11
N ARG A 298 -8.54 26.00 6.49
CA ARG A 298 -8.01 24.70 6.05
C ARG A 298 -7.00 24.11 7.02
N LYS A 299 -6.73 24.77 8.15
CA LYS A 299 -5.76 24.30 9.16
C LYS A 299 -6.31 23.02 9.79
N GLY A 300 -5.47 22.01 9.87
CA GLY A 300 -5.81 20.75 10.50
C GLY A 300 -4.63 20.12 11.18
N LEU A 301 -4.91 19.07 11.95
CA LEU A 301 -3.89 18.32 12.68
C LEU A 301 -3.96 16.84 12.30
N GLY A 302 -2.80 16.26 11.99
CA GLY A 302 -2.67 14.85 11.64
C GLY A 302 -2.58 13.96 12.88
N GLY A 303 -3.20 12.78 12.83
CA GLY A 303 -3.01 11.73 13.83
C GLY A 303 -3.45 12.13 15.24
N VAL A 304 -4.57 12.85 15.37
CA VAL A 304 -5.06 13.32 16.67
C VAL A 304 -5.35 12.12 17.56
N THR A 305 -4.66 12.05 18.70
CA THR A 305 -4.80 10.96 19.66
C THR A 305 -5.95 11.24 20.63
N ARG A 306 -6.01 10.49 21.74
CA ARG A 306 -7.06 10.63 22.74
C ARG A 306 -7.04 12.03 23.32
N LEU A 307 -8.17 12.70 23.21
CA LEU A 307 -8.44 13.93 23.95
C LEU A 307 -8.99 13.50 25.31
N GLU A 308 -8.24 13.73 26.38
CA GLU A 308 -8.73 13.51 27.74
C GLU A 308 -9.95 14.39 28.03
N ASP A 309 -10.72 14.05 29.07
CA ASP A 309 -11.89 14.84 29.47
C ASP A 309 -11.43 16.20 30.02
N GLY A 310 -11.42 17.24 29.17
CA GLY A 310 -11.00 18.59 29.54
C GLY A 310 -10.71 19.50 28.34
N PRO A 311 -10.35 20.78 28.58
CA PRO A 311 -9.82 21.64 27.54
C PRO A 311 -8.44 21.13 27.10
N HIS A 312 -8.28 20.81 25.82
CA HIS A 312 -6.99 20.43 25.22
C HIS A 312 -6.46 21.61 24.41
N GLU A 313 -5.17 21.92 24.54
CA GLU A 313 -4.53 23.09 23.91
C GLU A 313 -4.54 23.06 22.37
N ILE A 314 -4.82 21.90 21.75
CA ILE A 314 -4.93 21.79 20.29
C ILE A 314 -6.05 22.67 19.72
N PHE A 315 -7.03 23.02 20.55
CA PHE A 315 -8.12 23.89 20.15
C PHE A 315 -7.69 25.35 20.06
N ASP A 316 -6.62 25.73 20.77
CA ASP A 316 -6.05 27.07 20.68
C ASP A 316 -5.38 27.32 19.32
N LEU A 317 -5.08 26.26 18.56
CA LEU A 317 -4.51 26.33 17.21
C LEU A 317 -5.54 26.79 16.15
N GLY A 318 -6.84 26.83 16.49
CA GLY A 318 -7.90 27.23 15.56
C GLY A 318 -8.09 26.27 14.37
N ILE A 319 -7.83 24.98 14.57
CA ILE A 319 -7.98 23.95 13.52
C ILE A 319 -9.45 23.78 13.10
N GLY A 320 -9.67 23.60 11.80
CA GLY A 320 -10.95 23.21 11.21
C GLY A 320 -11.00 21.74 10.77
N HIS A 321 -9.85 21.06 10.70
CA HIS A 321 -9.76 19.67 10.24
C HIS A 321 -8.92 18.79 11.18
N ALA A 322 -9.21 17.50 11.21
CA ALA A 322 -8.42 16.53 11.96
C ALA A 322 -8.43 15.16 11.25
N THR A 323 -7.31 14.44 11.30
CA THR A 323 -7.28 13.01 10.97
C THR A 323 -7.23 12.15 12.22
N VAL A 324 -7.87 10.98 12.17
CA VAL A 324 -7.83 9.95 13.21
C VAL A 324 -7.51 8.60 12.58
N ASN A 325 -6.54 7.88 13.13
CA ASN A 325 -6.14 6.56 12.64
C ASN A 325 -7.04 5.47 13.26
N ILE A 326 -7.57 4.59 12.42
CA ILE A 326 -8.50 3.52 12.82
C ILE A 326 -7.96 2.19 12.32
N VAL A 327 -7.31 1.44 13.22
CA VAL A 327 -6.87 0.06 12.92
C VAL A 327 -8.07 -0.88 13.04
N VAL A 328 -8.74 -1.14 11.92
CA VAL A 328 -10.05 -1.80 11.89
C VAL A 328 -10.02 -3.25 12.38
N THR A 329 -8.86 -3.91 12.29
CA THR A 329 -8.64 -5.26 12.83
C THR A 329 -8.61 -5.32 14.35
N GLY A 330 -8.48 -4.17 15.03
CA GLY A 330 -8.61 -4.04 16.48
C GLY A 330 -10.03 -3.68 16.94
N VAL A 331 -10.91 -3.27 16.03
CA VAL A 331 -12.28 -2.81 16.37
C VAL A 331 -13.29 -3.96 16.35
N LEU A 332 -13.17 -4.88 15.40
CA LEU A 332 -14.10 -5.98 15.17
C LEU A 332 -13.36 -7.30 15.02
N HIS A 333 -13.91 -8.38 15.59
CA HIS A 333 -13.37 -9.72 15.54
C HIS A 333 -14.43 -10.74 15.07
N GLU A 334 -14.02 -11.84 14.45
CA GLU A 334 -14.93 -12.93 14.05
C GLU A 334 -15.28 -13.88 15.19
N ALA A 335 -14.48 -13.88 16.26
CA ALA A 335 -14.65 -14.76 17.42
C ALA A 335 -14.54 -13.97 18.73
N PRO A 336 -15.14 -14.47 19.83
CA PRO A 336 -15.04 -13.83 21.13
C PRO A 336 -13.58 -13.66 21.58
N ARG A 337 -13.24 -12.47 22.07
CA ARG A 337 -11.99 -12.15 22.75
C ARG A 337 -12.26 -11.42 24.07
N PRO A 338 -11.32 -11.41 25.04
CA PRO A 338 -11.48 -10.61 26.25
C PRO A 338 -11.84 -9.15 25.91
N GLY A 339 -12.89 -8.62 26.55
CA GLY A 339 -13.34 -7.23 26.33
C GLY A 339 -14.17 -6.99 25.06
N THR A 340 -14.66 -8.05 24.40
CA THR A 340 -15.51 -7.94 23.21
C THR A 340 -16.96 -8.35 23.47
N GLN A 341 -17.91 -7.73 22.77
CA GLN A 341 -19.36 -8.03 22.85
C GLN A 341 -19.92 -8.53 21.52
N PRO A 342 -20.86 -9.50 21.53
CA PRO A 342 -21.47 -10.01 20.31
C PRO A 342 -22.32 -8.95 19.61
N TRP A 343 -22.17 -8.85 18.30
CA TRP A 343 -22.92 -7.94 17.43
C TRP A 343 -23.34 -8.67 16.15
N ALA A 344 -24.64 -8.66 15.86
CA ALA A 344 -25.20 -9.34 14.70
C ALA A 344 -25.22 -8.43 13.47
N PHE A 345 -24.66 -8.91 12.36
CA PHE A 345 -24.65 -8.21 11.09
C PHE A 345 -24.83 -9.19 9.93
N GLU A 346 -25.85 -8.94 9.11
CA GLU A 346 -26.18 -9.72 7.89
C GLU A 346 -26.14 -11.24 8.05
N GLY A 347 -26.71 -11.73 9.15
CA GLY A 347 -26.83 -13.17 9.43
C GLY A 347 -25.58 -13.80 10.03
N ARG A 348 -24.56 -13.01 10.38
CA ARG A 348 -23.35 -13.43 11.11
C ARG A 348 -23.27 -12.71 12.46
N THR A 349 -22.62 -13.36 13.42
CA THR A 349 -22.26 -12.74 14.70
C THR A 349 -20.78 -12.39 14.66
N TYR A 350 -20.48 -11.11 14.84
CA TYR A 350 -19.13 -10.60 15.06
C TYR A 350 -18.98 -10.17 16.53
N HIS A 351 -17.77 -9.82 16.93
CA HIS A 351 -17.43 -9.43 18.29
C HIS A 351 -16.76 -8.06 18.29
N VAL A 352 -17.48 -7.05 18.78
CA VAL A 352 -17.04 -5.65 18.82
C VAL A 352 -16.16 -5.43 20.04
N HIS A 353 -14.99 -4.81 19.85
CA HIS A 353 -14.14 -4.38 20.95
C HIS A 353 -14.58 -2.99 21.44
N GLU A 354 -15.51 -2.94 22.39
CA GLU A 354 -16.17 -1.69 22.82
C GLU A 354 -15.17 -0.62 23.29
N ARG A 355 -14.16 -1.00 24.08
CA ARG A 355 -13.12 -0.06 24.54
C ARG A 355 -12.37 0.64 23.41
N MET A 356 -12.16 -0.02 22.26
CA MET A 356 -11.50 0.61 21.11
C MET A 356 -12.39 1.67 20.47
N LEU A 357 -13.70 1.43 20.43
CA LEU A 357 -14.68 2.43 19.98
C LEU A 357 -14.76 3.59 20.96
N GLU A 358 -14.81 3.34 22.27
CA GLU A 358 -14.85 4.38 23.30
C GLU A 358 -13.63 5.31 23.23
N LEU A 359 -12.43 4.75 22.99
CA LEU A 359 -11.22 5.52 22.78
C LEU A 359 -11.32 6.41 21.53
N LEU A 360 -11.88 5.89 20.44
CA LEU A 360 -12.10 6.67 19.23
C LEU A 360 -13.17 7.76 19.45
N ASP A 361 -14.25 7.46 20.17
CA ASP A 361 -15.30 8.44 20.49
C ASP A 361 -14.77 9.59 21.37
N ALA A 362 -13.88 9.27 22.32
CA ALA A 362 -13.22 10.27 23.15
C ALA A 362 -12.42 11.29 22.33
N THR A 363 -11.96 10.92 21.13
CA THR A 363 -11.32 11.85 20.18
C THR A 363 -12.35 12.51 19.25
N VAL A 364 -13.22 11.73 18.61
CA VAL A 364 -14.12 12.22 17.55
C VAL A 364 -15.20 13.16 18.09
N ARG A 365 -15.74 12.88 19.29
CA ARG A 365 -16.82 13.68 19.89
C ARG A 365 -16.36 15.11 20.21
N PRO A 366 -15.27 15.36 20.94
CA PRO A 366 -14.83 16.74 21.22
C PRO A 366 -14.43 17.54 19.98
N LEU A 367 -13.90 16.88 18.94
CA LEU A 367 -13.62 17.50 17.63
C LEU A 367 -14.93 17.95 16.97
N SER A 368 -15.91 17.05 16.90
CA SER A 368 -17.22 17.32 16.31
C SER A 368 -17.97 18.43 17.04
N GLN A 369 -17.91 18.46 18.37
CA GLN A 369 -18.52 19.52 19.21
C GLN A 369 -17.96 20.92 18.92
N ARG A 370 -16.74 21.00 18.39
CA ARG A 370 -16.10 22.26 17.98
C ARG A 370 -16.23 22.54 16.48
N GLY A 371 -17.05 21.77 15.77
CA GLY A 371 -17.27 21.94 14.34
C GLY A 371 -16.08 21.52 13.47
N ILE A 372 -15.12 20.75 14.01
CA ILE A 372 -13.95 20.26 13.28
C ILE A 372 -14.38 19.09 12.39
N ILE A 373 -13.96 19.13 11.12
CA ILE A 373 -14.20 18.04 10.16
C ILE A 373 -13.19 16.92 10.42
N VAL A 374 -13.71 15.76 10.82
CA VAL A 374 -12.90 14.56 11.07
C VAL A 374 -12.81 13.68 9.82
N SER A 375 -11.58 13.31 9.47
CA SER A 375 -11.24 12.33 8.44
C SER A 375 -10.66 11.07 9.07
N GLY A 376 -11.34 9.93 8.92
CA GLY A 376 -10.88 8.65 9.46
C GLY A 376 -9.95 7.92 8.48
N ILE A 377 -8.73 7.62 8.89
CA ILE A 377 -7.78 6.79 8.12
C ILE A 377 -8.01 5.33 8.49
N LEU A 378 -8.49 4.54 7.54
CA LEU A 378 -8.84 3.13 7.75
C LEU A 378 -7.63 2.25 7.49
N LEU A 379 -7.18 1.50 8.50
CA LEU A 379 -5.95 0.70 8.44
C LEU A 379 -6.23 -0.77 8.78
N VAL A 380 -5.76 -1.70 7.95
CA VAL A 380 -5.86 -3.15 8.23
C VAL A 380 -4.54 -3.64 8.80
N GLY A 381 -4.52 -4.09 10.06
CA GLY A 381 -3.29 -4.58 10.70
C GLY A 381 -2.73 -5.83 10.01
N ASN A 382 -1.41 -5.92 9.90
CA ASN A 382 -0.71 -7.06 9.29
C ASN A 382 -0.08 -8.01 10.33
N HIS A 383 -0.77 -8.23 11.45
CA HIS A 383 -0.27 -9.13 12.51
C HIS A 383 -0.25 -10.59 12.06
N ARG A 384 0.80 -11.32 12.46
CA ARG A 384 1.03 -12.73 12.09
C ARG A 384 1.17 -13.63 13.31
N ASP A 385 0.79 -14.89 13.14
CA ASP A 385 1.03 -15.94 14.11
C ASP A 385 2.47 -16.49 14.02
N GLY A 386 2.81 -17.47 14.85
CA GLY A 386 4.15 -18.08 14.89
C GLY A 386 4.53 -18.80 13.59
N GLU A 387 3.54 -19.15 12.77
CA GLU A 387 3.72 -19.77 11.44
C GLU A 387 3.73 -18.74 10.31
N GLY A 388 3.66 -17.44 10.62
CA GLY A 388 3.69 -16.35 9.63
C GLY A 388 2.37 -16.12 8.88
N ARG A 389 1.27 -16.73 9.34
CA ARG A 389 -0.07 -16.56 8.75
C ARG A 389 -0.76 -15.32 9.35
N PRO A 390 -1.61 -14.62 8.59
CA PRO A 390 -2.36 -13.49 9.14
C PRO A 390 -3.27 -13.91 10.31
N VAL A 391 -3.22 -13.15 11.42
CA VAL A 391 -4.06 -13.38 12.62
C VAL A 391 -5.52 -13.01 12.38
N SER A 392 -5.78 -12.09 11.45
CA SER A 392 -7.11 -11.66 11.06
C SER A 392 -7.40 -12.10 9.63
N SER A 393 -8.58 -12.67 9.38
CA SER A 393 -9.03 -13.00 8.02
C SER A 393 -9.27 -11.76 7.15
N MET A 394 -9.32 -10.56 7.76
CA MET A 394 -9.40 -9.27 7.07
C MET A 394 -8.06 -8.86 6.44
N THR A 395 -6.93 -9.42 6.87
CA THR A 395 -5.60 -9.13 6.33
C THR A 395 -5.38 -9.92 5.05
N HIS A 396 -4.94 -9.27 3.97
CA HIS A 396 -4.75 -9.95 2.69
C HIS A 396 -3.81 -11.16 2.81
N PRO A 397 -4.17 -12.35 2.27
CA PRO A 397 -3.38 -13.57 2.45
C PRO A 397 -1.99 -13.50 1.82
N GLU A 398 -1.85 -12.74 0.73
CA GLU A 398 -0.57 -12.52 0.06
C GLU A 398 0.26 -11.38 0.66
N ALA A 399 -0.24 -10.69 1.69
CA ALA A 399 0.58 -9.73 2.40
C ALA A 399 1.84 -10.43 2.93
N GLU A 400 2.94 -9.69 3.03
CA GLU A 400 4.22 -10.15 3.56
C GLU A 400 4.47 -9.55 4.95
N ALA A 401 5.28 -10.23 5.78
CA ALA A 401 5.56 -9.82 7.16
C ALA A 401 6.26 -8.46 7.29
N ARG A 402 6.90 -7.96 6.21
CA ARG A 402 7.56 -6.65 6.20
C ARG A 402 6.59 -5.46 6.30
N GLY A 403 5.33 -5.63 5.90
CA GLY A 403 4.35 -4.55 5.93
C GLY A 403 3.84 -4.28 7.35
N ILE A 404 3.65 -3.01 7.70
CA ILE A 404 3.03 -2.59 8.95
C ILE A 404 1.50 -2.80 8.86
N PHE A 405 0.92 -2.36 7.74
CA PHE A 405 -0.48 -2.59 7.41
C PHE A 405 -0.62 -3.35 6.09
N ALA A 406 -1.79 -3.91 5.86
CA ALA A 406 -2.11 -4.73 4.70
C ALA A 406 -3.26 -4.15 3.87
N MET A 407 -3.36 -4.59 2.62
CA MET A 407 -4.62 -4.51 1.88
C MET A 407 -5.70 -5.35 2.61
N PRO A 408 -6.98 -4.97 2.59
CA PRO A 408 -8.04 -5.84 3.06
C PRO A 408 -8.13 -7.11 2.20
N ASN A 409 -8.42 -8.24 2.83
CA ASN A 409 -8.67 -9.49 2.17
C ASN A 409 -10.06 -9.47 1.51
N LEU A 410 -10.06 -9.37 0.18
CA LEU A 410 -11.27 -9.42 -0.64
C LEU A 410 -11.30 -10.66 -1.54
N THR A 411 -10.57 -11.71 -1.15
CA THR A 411 -10.43 -12.95 -1.94
C THR A 411 -11.58 -13.93 -1.70
N SER A 412 -12.37 -13.74 -0.64
CA SER A 412 -13.53 -14.57 -0.33
C SER A 412 -14.73 -13.73 0.10
N ARG A 413 -15.93 -14.32 -0.03
CA ARG A 413 -17.19 -13.72 0.45
C ARG A 413 -17.14 -13.37 1.94
N ASP A 414 -16.52 -14.24 2.72
CA ASP A 414 -16.49 -14.18 4.18
C ASP A 414 -15.58 -13.05 4.68
N SER A 415 -14.36 -12.98 4.14
CA SER A 415 -13.40 -11.91 4.45
C SER A 415 -13.91 -10.54 3.98
N THR A 416 -14.53 -10.48 2.80
CA THR A 416 -15.16 -9.27 2.27
C THR A 416 -16.34 -8.81 3.14
N ALA A 417 -17.19 -9.74 3.59
CA ALA A 417 -18.28 -9.45 4.52
C ALA A 417 -17.76 -8.94 5.87
N PHE A 418 -16.66 -9.51 6.38
CA PHE A 418 -16.02 -9.05 7.61
C PHE A 418 -15.44 -7.64 7.49
N TYR A 419 -14.72 -7.33 6.41
CA TYR A 419 -14.26 -5.96 6.14
C TYR A 419 -15.44 -4.99 6.04
N ARG A 420 -16.48 -5.34 5.29
CA ARG A 420 -17.69 -4.51 5.20
C ARG A 420 -18.38 -4.31 6.56
N ALA A 421 -18.41 -5.33 7.41
CA ALA A 421 -19.05 -5.28 8.73
C ALA A 421 -18.43 -4.20 9.63
N VAL A 422 -17.10 -4.10 9.67
CA VAL A 422 -16.43 -3.04 10.46
C VAL A 422 -16.64 -1.65 9.87
N ILE A 423 -16.67 -1.51 8.54
CA ILE A 423 -17.00 -0.22 7.90
C ILE A 423 -18.44 0.19 8.21
N HIS A 424 -19.39 -0.75 8.17
CA HIS A 424 -20.78 -0.49 8.50
C HIS A 424 -20.94 -0.03 9.95
N LEU A 425 -20.29 -0.74 10.88
CA LEU A 425 -20.28 -0.39 12.30
C LEU A 425 -19.78 1.04 12.53
N LEU A 426 -18.66 1.42 11.91
CA LEU A 426 -18.08 2.76 12.02
C LEU A 426 -18.99 3.82 11.39
N ALA A 427 -19.48 3.58 10.16
CA ALA A 427 -20.35 4.50 9.45
C ALA A 427 -21.67 4.75 10.22
N GLU A 428 -22.28 3.71 10.78
CA GLU A 428 -23.47 3.84 11.62
C GLU A 428 -23.16 4.62 12.91
N ARG A 429 -22.06 4.26 13.59
CA ARG A 429 -21.68 4.85 14.88
C ARG A 429 -21.47 6.37 14.80
N TYR A 430 -20.79 6.83 13.75
CA TYR A 430 -20.43 8.24 13.54
C TYR A 430 -21.43 9.00 12.66
N THR A 431 -22.65 8.48 12.53
CA THR A 431 -23.76 9.19 11.86
C THR A 431 -25.04 9.14 12.69
N ARG A 432 -24.96 8.75 13.97
CA ARG A 432 -26.11 8.68 14.89
C ARG A 432 -26.85 10.02 14.96
N ALA A 433 -28.17 9.94 15.20
CA ALA A 433 -29.06 11.09 15.12
C ALA A 433 -28.84 12.05 16.30
N ASP A 434 -28.50 11.47 17.45
CA ASP A 434 -28.18 12.18 18.68
C ASP A 434 -26.78 12.80 18.68
N GLY A 435 -25.96 12.52 17.66
CA GLY A 435 -24.57 13.00 17.58
C GLY A 435 -23.66 12.50 18.71
N ALA A 436 -24.06 11.49 19.48
CA ALA A 436 -23.43 11.13 20.75
C ALA A 436 -21.94 10.73 20.64
N ASN A 437 -21.52 10.23 19.48
CA ASN A 437 -20.14 9.81 19.20
C ASN A 437 -19.37 10.80 18.30
N GLY A 438 -19.98 11.93 17.93
CA GLY A 438 -19.46 12.81 16.87
C GLY A 438 -19.70 12.25 15.47
N ARG A 439 -19.01 12.84 14.47
CA ARG A 439 -19.18 12.51 13.05
C ARG A 439 -17.85 12.40 12.31
N ILE A 440 -17.74 11.36 11.48
CA ILE A 440 -16.66 11.18 10.50
C ILE A 440 -17.31 11.28 9.11
N SER A 441 -16.90 12.28 8.32
CA SER A 441 -17.47 12.52 6.98
C SER A 441 -16.51 12.18 5.84
N ASN A 442 -15.21 12.10 6.11
CA ASN A 442 -14.20 11.71 5.14
C ASN A 442 -13.54 10.40 5.57
N TRP A 443 -13.35 9.48 4.63
CA TRP A 443 -12.72 8.18 4.87
C TRP A 443 -11.47 8.07 3.99
N ILE A 444 -10.30 8.19 4.60
CA ILE A 444 -9.03 8.01 3.92
C ILE A 444 -8.74 6.50 3.89
N LEU A 445 -8.52 5.98 2.69
CA LEU A 445 -8.42 4.56 2.42
C LEU A 445 -6.96 4.12 2.52
N HIS A 446 -6.65 3.42 3.61
CA HIS A 446 -5.32 2.92 3.93
C HIS A 446 -4.30 4.08 4.02
N ASN A 447 -3.01 3.75 4.06
CA ASN A 447 -1.95 4.75 4.11
C ASN A 447 -0.97 4.53 2.97
N GLU A 448 -0.57 5.61 2.30
CA GLU A 448 0.52 5.67 1.32
C GLU A 448 0.56 4.45 0.40
N ILE A 449 -0.49 4.30 -0.43
CA ILE A 449 -0.68 3.06 -1.20
C ILE A 449 0.40 2.86 -2.28
N ASP A 450 1.11 3.92 -2.65
CA ASP A 450 2.27 3.88 -3.53
C ASP A 450 3.50 3.29 -2.85
N GLN A 451 3.53 3.27 -1.52
CA GLN A 451 4.49 2.55 -0.67
C GLN A 451 3.88 1.23 -0.17
N ALA A 452 3.22 0.50 -1.06
CA ALA A 452 2.44 -0.69 -0.76
C ALA A 452 3.19 -1.71 0.11
N GLY A 453 4.48 -1.93 -0.15
CA GLY A 453 5.30 -2.88 0.60
C GLY A 453 5.37 -2.61 2.11
N ALA A 454 5.25 -1.35 2.54
CA ALA A 454 5.28 -0.95 3.95
C ALA A 454 3.87 -0.69 4.50
N TRP A 455 3.04 0.09 3.77
CA TRP A 455 1.87 0.73 4.37
C TRP A 455 0.52 0.19 3.91
N THR A 456 0.46 -0.57 2.82
CA THR A 456 -0.77 -1.23 2.35
C THR A 456 -0.39 -2.52 1.63
N ASN A 457 0.19 -3.45 2.39
CA ASN A 457 0.90 -4.60 1.85
C ASN A 457 -0.05 -5.68 1.31
N MET A 458 0.24 -6.12 0.08
CA MET A 458 -0.41 -7.25 -0.59
C MET A 458 0.65 -8.20 -1.20
N GLY A 459 1.90 -8.13 -0.71
CA GLY A 459 3.07 -8.75 -1.33
C GLY A 459 3.56 -8.00 -2.57
N ASP A 460 4.51 -8.58 -3.28
CA ASP A 460 4.94 -8.07 -4.60
C ASP A 460 3.87 -8.36 -5.67
N GLN A 461 3.32 -7.28 -6.25
CA GLN A 461 2.16 -7.32 -7.14
C GLN A 461 2.35 -6.45 -8.38
N PRO A 462 1.88 -6.89 -9.56
CA PRO A 462 1.70 -5.99 -10.69
C PRO A 462 0.66 -4.90 -10.35
N LEU A 463 0.90 -3.67 -10.84
CA LEU A 463 0.11 -2.49 -10.49
C LEU A 463 -1.40 -2.67 -10.72
N ALA A 464 -1.80 -3.21 -11.88
CA ALA A 464 -3.22 -3.35 -12.22
C ALA A 464 -3.96 -4.27 -11.25
N ARG A 465 -3.36 -5.39 -10.85
CA ARG A 465 -3.94 -6.32 -9.87
C ARG A 465 -4.07 -5.68 -8.48
N TYR A 466 -3.03 -4.96 -8.07
CA TYR A 466 -3.03 -4.23 -6.79
C TYR A 466 -4.15 -3.17 -6.74
N LEU A 467 -4.24 -2.34 -7.79
CA LEU A 467 -5.25 -1.28 -7.87
C LEU A 467 -6.67 -1.79 -8.07
N GLU A 468 -6.86 -2.94 -8.72
CA GLU A 468 -8.18 -3.58 -8.81
C GLU A 468 -8.72 -3.91 -7.41
N THR A 469 -7.89 -4.53 -6.57
CA THR A 469 -8.26 -4.90 -5.20
C THR A 469 -8.50 -3.64 -4.35
N TYR A 470 -7.62 -2.63 -4.50
CA TYR A 470 -7.79 -1.34 -3.85
C TYR A 470 -9.08 -0.62 -4.25
N LEU A 471 -9.43 -0.60 -5.54
CA LEU A 471 -10.66 0.00 -6.04
C LEU A 471 -11.89 -0.70 -5.47
N ARG A 472 -11.90 -2.03 -5.37
CA ARG A 472 -13.00 -2.76 -4.71
C ARG A 472 -13.11 -2.40 -3.23
N SER A 473 -11.99 -2.24 -2.52
CA SER A 473 -11.99 -1.71 -1.15
C SER A 473 -12.59 -0.30 -1.09
N ALA A 474 -12.20 0.60 -2.00
CA ALA A 474 -12.74 1.95 -2.09
C ALA A 474 -14.26 1.98 -2.33
N ARG A 475 -14.76 1.11 -3.22
CA ARG A 475 -16.19 0.94 -3.50
C ARG A 475 -16.95 0.46 -2.29
N ILE A 476 -16.43 -0.53 -1.57
CA ILE A 476 -17.05 -1.05 -0.35
C ILE A 476 -17.17 0.06 0.69
N VAL A 477 -16.11 0.85 0.91
CA VAL A 477 -16.13 1.94 1.88
C VAL A 477 -17.10 3.03 1.45
N HIS A 478 -16.99 3.51 0.21
CA HIS A 478 -17.83 4.58 -0.32
C HIS A 478 -19.32 4.23 -0.24
N HIS A 479 -19.71 3.08 -0.79
CA HIS A 479 -21.11 2.68 -0.83
C HIS A 479 -21.64 2.36 0.57
N THR A 480 -20.85 1.73 1.45
CA THR A 480 -21.29 1.48 2.83
C THR A 480 -21.51 2.78 3.59
N ALA A 481 -20.57 3.73 3.51
CA ALA A 481 -20.71 5.01 4.21
C ALA A 481 -21.88 5.84 3.66
N ARG A 482 -22.11 5.83 2.34
CA ARG A 482 -23.24 6.51 1.69
C ARG A 482 -24.62 5.95 2.05
N LEU A 483 -24.70 4.74 2.59
CA LEU A 483 -25.95 4.23 3.18
C LEU A 483 -26.36 4.98 4.45
N PHE A 484 -25.47 5.77 5.04
CA PHE A 484 -25.69 6.51 6.28
C PHE A 484 -25.54 8.02 6.10
N ASP A 485 -24.45 8.47 5.48
CA ASP A 485 -24.16 9.88 5.26
C ASP A 485 -24.11 10.18 3.75
N PRO A 486 -25.07 10.96 3.21
CA PRO A 486 -25.08 11.31 1.79
C PRO A 486 -23.91 12.22 1.38
N HIS A 487 -23.09 12.68 2.32
CA HIS A 487 -21.90 13.50 2.11
C HIS A 487 -20.61 12.76 2.46
N ALA A 488 -20.67 11.45 2.78
CA ALA A 488 -19.47 10.66 3.02
C ALA A 488 -18.57 10.61 1.77
N ARG A 489 -17.29 10.91 1.91
CA ARG A 489 -16.32 10.88 0.80
C ARG A 489 -15.19 9.92 1.10
N VAL A 490 -14.59 9.37 0.05
CA VAL A 490 -13.39 8.53 0.18
C VAL A 490 -12.19 9.18 -0.46
N PHE A 491 -11.01 8.98 0.11
CA PHE A 491 -9.78 9.60 -0.36
C PHE A 491 -8.64 8.58 -0.50
N VAL A 492 -7.90 8.68 -1.59
CA VAL A 492 -6.74 7.83 -1.90
C VAL A 492 -5.49 8.42 -1.27
N SER A 493 -4.87 7.70 -0.33
CA SER A 493 -3.68 8.16 0.40
C SER A 493 -2.39 7.92 -0.41
N LEU A 494 -1.59 8.98 -0.63
CA LEU A 494 -0.40 8.96 -1.49
C LEU A 494 0.74 9.78 -0.87
N THR A 495 1.99 9.34 -1.07
CA THR A 495 3.19 10.09 -0.66
C THR A 495 3.42 11.36 -1.50
N HIS A 496 4.49 12.11 -1.19
CA HIS A 496 4.99 13.26 -1.99
C HIS A 496 5.60 12.87 -3.36
N HIS A 497 5.77 11.56 -3.63
CA HIS A 497 6.21 11.11 -4.94
C HIS A 497 5.15 11.39 -6.02
N TRP A 498 5.60 11.63 -7.24
CA TRP A 498 4.71 11.86 -8.39
C TRP A 498 5.05 10.96 -9.58
N THR A 499 6.02 11.36 -10.42
CA THR A 499 6.53 10.52 -11.52
C THR A 499 7.74 9.68 -11.12
N ARG A 500 8.42 10.03 -10.02
CA ARG A 500 9.51 9.22 -9.49
C ARG A 500 8.97 8.16 -8.54
N GLN A 501 9.17 6.89 -8.88
CA GLN A 501 8.86 5.78 -7.98
C GLN A 501 9.65 5.91 -6.67
N SER A 502 8.97 5.68 -5.54
CA SER A 502 9.62 5.69 -4.24
C SER A 502 10.62 4.54 -4.07
N SER A 503 11.67 4.79 -3.28
CA SER A 503 12.62 3.76 -2.88
C SER A 503 11.96 2.75 -1.94
N GLY A 504 12.20 1.46 -2.18
CA GLY A 504 11.63 0.39 -1.36
C GLY A 504 11.27 -0.81 -2.21
N VAL A 505 10.82 -1.88 -1.56
CA VAL A 505 10.29 -3.06 -2.25
C VAL A 505 8.77 -2.96 -2.28
N GLY A 506 8.16 -3.15 -3.45
CA GLY A 506 6.72 -3.03 -3.63
C GLY A 506 6.26 -1.57 -3.57
N THR A 507 6.82 -0.74 -4.45
CA THR A 507 6.45 0.66 -4.61
C THR A 507 5.95 0.92 -6.03
N TYR A 508 5.14 1.96 -6.21
CA TYR A 508 4.53 2.32 -7.50
C TYR A 508 4.71 3.80 -7.82
N VAL A 509 4.61 4.16 -9.10
CA VAL A 509 4.59 5.56 -9.56
C VAL A 509 3.21 6.13 -9.29
N VAL A 510 3.13 7.18 -8.48
CA VAL A 510 1.85 7.78 -8.02
C VAL A 510 0.98 8.26 -9.18
N ARG A 511 1.56 8.93 -10.19
CA ARG A 511 0.81 9.39 -11.37
C ARG A 511 0.13 8.23 -12.10
N ASP A 512 0.88 7.16 -12.36
CA ASP A 512 0.38 5.97 -13.06
C ASP A 512 -0.73 5.29 -12.23
N MET A 513 -0.63 5.34 -10.90
CA MET A 513 -1.69 4.84 -10.02
C MET A 513 -2.98 5.63 -10.18
N ILE A 514 -2.92 6.97 -10.18
CA ILE A 514 -4.09 7.83 -10.32
C ILE A 514 -4.75 7.63 -11.69
N ASP A 515 -3.94 7.52 -12.74
CA ASP A 515 -4.43 7.30 -14.10
C ASP A 515 -5.18 5.98 -14.22
N LEU A 516 -4.55 4.87 -13.78
CA LEU A 516 -5.18 3.57 -13.85
C LEU A 516 -6.41 3.46 -12.93
N PHE A 517 -6.34 4.02 -11.73
CA PHE A 517 -7.48 4.04 -10.80
C PHE A 517 -8.67 4.80 -11.40
N ALA A 518 -8.43 5.96 -12.04
CA ALA A 518 -9.48 6.73 -12.69
C ALA A 518 -10.11 5.99 -13.87
N ASP A 519 -9.30 5.33 -14.70
CA ASP A 519 -9.77 4.53 -15.83
C ASP A 519 -10.65 3.36 -15.35
N MET A 520 -10.17 2.61 -14.35
CA MET A 520 -10.94 1.52 -13.72
C MET A 520 -12.25 2.02 -13.10
N ALA A 521 -12.22 3.16 -12.40
CA ALA A 521 -13.40 3.74 -11.78
C ALA A 521 -14.45 4.16 -12.83
N ARG A 522 -14.03 4.72 -13.97
CA ARG A 522 -14.92 5.15 -15.05
C ARG A 522 -15.60 3.99 -15.76
N VAL A 523 -14.84 2.94 -16.11
CA VAL A 523 -15.37 1.77 -16.84
C VAL A 523 -16.54 1.14 -16.07
N GLU A 524 -16.41 0.96 -14.75
CA GLU A 524 -17.47 0.34 -13.94
C GLU A 524 -18.46 1.34 -13.30
N GLY A 525 -18.43 2.61 -13.73
CA GLY A 525 -19.31 3.69 -13.25
C GLY A 525 -18.70 4.55 -12.17
N ASP A 526 -18.28 5.76 -12.53
CA ASP A 526 -17.51 6.66 -11.66
C ASP A 526 -18.23 7.06 -10.36
N PHE A 527 -17.46 7.44 -9.34
CA PHE A 527 -17.92 7.76 -7.98
C PHE A 527 -17.09 8.89 -7.35
N GLU A 528 -17.60 9.45 -6.25
CA GLU A 528 -17.00 10.61 -5.57
C GLU A 528 -15.81 10.18 -4.68
N TRP A 529 -14.68 9.89 -5.34
CA TRP A 529 -13.38 9.75 -4.70
C TRP A 529 -12.53 11.03 -4.83
N GLY A 530 -11.62 11.23 -3.88
CA GLY A 530 -10.63 12.31 -3.86
C GLY A 530 -9.23 11.81 -3.52
N ILE A 531 -8.29 12.74 -3.32
CA ILE A 531 -6.89 12.44 -3.00
C ILE A 531 -6.56 12.93 -1.58
N ALA A 532 -5.88 12.08 -0.80
CA ALA A 532 -5.25 12.38 0.47
C ALA A 532 -3.72 12.37 0.23
N TYR A 533 -3.14 13.52 -0.09
CA TYR A 533 -1.74 13.64 -0.54
C TYR A 533 -0.82 14.05 0.61
N HIS A 534 0.41 13.55 0.64
CA HIS A 534 1.40 13.86 1.69
C HIS A 534 2.55 14.72 1.14
N PRO A 535 2.37 16.03 0.87
CA PRO A 535 3.37 16.87 0.24
C PRO A 535 4.46 17.30 1.25
N TYR A 536 5.37 16.38 1.55
CA TYR A 536 6.59 16.70 2.27
C TYR A 536 7.59 17.48 1.38
N PRO A 537 8.56 18.19 1.98
CA PRO A 537 9.76 18.62 1.26
C PRO A 537 10.45 17.44 0.57
N GLN A 538 11.16 17.69 -0.52
CA GLN A 538 11.79 16.61 -1.32
C GLN A 538 12.77 15.75 -0.48
N ASP A 539 13.42 16.37 0.51
CA ASP A 539 14.21 15.70 1.54
C ASP A 539 13.53 15.92 2.89
N LEU A 540 13.00 14.84 3.47
CA LEU A 540 12.35 14.86 4.78
C LEU A 540 13.20 15.47 5.90
N ARG A 541 14.54 15.48 5.75
CA ARG A 541 15.46 16.06 6.74
C ARG A 541 15.65 17.56 6.57
N ASN A 542 15.29 18.13 5.43
CA ASN A 542 15.48 19.54 5.13
C ASN A 542 14.12 20.28 5.10
N PRO A 543 13.82 21.18 6.06
CA PRO A 543 12.57 21.93 6.05
C PRO A 543 12.47 22.98 4.94
N ASP A 544 13.56 23.33 4.26
CA ASP A 544 13.64 24.46 3.32
C ASP A 544 12.98 24.14 1.96
N THR A 545 11.69 23.82 1.96
CA THR A 545 10.95 23.36 0.76
C THR A 545 10.94 24.36 -0.39
N TRP A 546 11.05 25.66 -0.11
CA TRP A 546 11.17 26.68 -1.16
C TRP A 546 12.46 26.51 -2.01
N LYS A 547 13.47 25.80 -1.48
CA LYS A 547 14.72 25.44 -2.13
C LYS A 547 14.70 24.05 -2.77
N ASP A 548 13.57 23.35 -2.78
CA ASP A 548 13.44 22.05 -3.48
C ASP A 548 13.87 22.23 -4.94
N ALA A 549 14.87 21.46 -5.38
CA ALA A 549 15.53 21.60 -6.69
C ALA A 549 15.05 20.53 -7.69
N ASP A 550 14.58 19.39 -7.17
CA ASP A 550 14.08 18.28 -7.98
C ASP A 550 12.57 18.44 -8.21
N VAL A 551 12.07 19.64 -8.46
CA VAL A 551 10.64 19.89 -8.74
C VAL A 551 10.48 20.84 -9.93
N SER A 552 9.45 20.58 -10.73
CA SER A 552 9.05 21.45 -11.85
C SER A 552 7.56 21.81 -11.78
N ASP A 553 7.15 22.80 -12.56
CA ASP A 553 5.75 23.27 -12.63
C ASP A 553 4.97 22.62 -13.80
N ASP A 554 5.31 21.39 -14.14
CA ASP A 554 4.65 20.57 -15.16
C ASP A 554 4.21 19.22 -14.58
N PHE A 555 3.48 18.43 -15.37
CA PHE A 555 2.91 17.15 -14.93
C PHE A 555 3.90 15.98 -14.90
N ASP A 556 5.15 16.21 -15.34
CA ASP A 556 6.24 15.24 -15.34
C ASP A 556 7.20 15.41 -14.14
N THR A 557 6.96 16.41 -13.28
CA THR A 557 7.74 16.64 -12.04
C THR A 557 7.91 15.35 -11.22
N PRO A 558 9.11 15.04 -10.69
CA PRO A 558 9.33 13.79 -9.96
C PRO A 558 8.61 13.77 -8.61
N TYR A 559 8.43 14.93 -7.99
CA TYR A 559 7.73 15.13 -6.72
C TYR A 559 6.71 16.27 -6.81
N ILE A 560 5.70 16.21 -5.95
CA ILE A 560 4.86 17.37 -5.62
C ILE A 560 5.11 17.71 -4.16
N THR A 561 5.75 18.85 -3.94
CA THR A 561 6.09 19.40 -2.63
C THR A 561 5.36 20.72 -2.42
N PRO A 562 5.46 21.39 -1.26
CA PRO A 562 4.90 22.71 -1.08
C PRO A 562 5.33 23.74 -2.15
N LYS A 563 6.51 23.59 -2.77
CA LYS A 563 7.04 24.51 -3.80
C LYS A 563 6.20 24.55 -5.08
N ASN A 564 5.82 23.38 -5.59
CA ASN A 564 5.05 23.20 -6.84
C ASN A 564 3.64 22.63 -6.60
N LEU A 565 3.09 22.84 -5.41
CA LEU A 565 1.82 22.25 -4.95
C LEU A 565 0.63 22.45 -5.91
N GLN A 566 0.65 23.50 -6.73
CA GLN A 566 -0.35 23.78 -7.77
C GLN A 566 -0.41 22.72 -8.90
N VAL A 567 0.60 21.87 -9.05
CA VAL A 567 0.62 20.80 -10.05
C VAL A 567 -0.53 19.82 -9.85
N LEU A 568 -0.78 19.39 -8.60
CA LEU A 568 -1.82 18.40 -8.27
C LEU A 568 -3.25 18.87 -8.66
N PRO A 569 -3.74 20.04 -8.21
CA PRO A 569 -5.08 20.50 -8.60
C PRO A 569 -5.21 20.75 -10.10
N ARG A 570 -4.17 21.27 -10.77
CA ARG A 570 -4.16 21.41 -12.24
C ARG A 570 -4.26 20.06 -12.94
N TYR A 571 -3.56 19.05 -12.43
CA TYR A 571 -3.62 17.70 -12.98
C TYR A 571 -5.02 17.12 -12.84
N LEU A 572 -5.62 17.20 -11.65
CA LEU A 572 -6.98 16.69 -11.38
C LEU A 572 -8.10 17.48 -12.08
N ALA A 573 -7.81 18.65 -12.65
CA ALA A 573 -8.76 19.44 -13.44
C ALA A 573 -8.95 18.94 -14.88
N GLN A 574 -8.16 17.96 -15.34
CA GLN A 574 -8.33 17.33 -16.65
C GLN A 574 -9.68 16.61 -16.75
N GLU A 575 -10.36 16.71 -17.90
CA GLU A 575 -11.72 16.17 -18.11
C GLU A 575 -11.87 14.70 -17.71
N ARG A 576 -10.86 13.88 -18.02
CA ARG A 576 -10.87 12.44 -17.68
C ARG A 576 -10.91 12.18 -16.17
N LEU A 577 -10.43 13.12 -15.35
CA LEU A 577 -10.34 13.03 -13.90
C LEU A 577 -11.48 13.75 -13.18
N LEU A 578 -12.36 14.49 -13.87
CA LEU A 578 -13.50 15.16 -13.23
C LEU A 578 -14.58 14.17 -12.79
N TYR A 579 -15.18 14.40 -11.62
CA TYR A 579 -16.39 13.71 -11.20
C TYR A 579 -17.61 14.62 -11.44
N ARG A 580 -18.53 14.18 -12.29
CA ARG A 580 -19.73 14.97 -12.68
C ARG A 580 -19.39 16.41 -13.10
N GLY A 581 -18.29 16.56 -13.86
CA GLY A 581 -17.81 17.85 -14.36
C GLY A 581 -17.11 18.73 -13.32
N LYS A 582 -16.80 18.23 -12.12
CA LYS A 582 -16.12 18.98 -11.06
C LYS A 582 -14.77 18.34 -10.68
N PRO A 583 -13.76 19.15 -10.32
CA PRO A 583 -12.52 18.64 -9.75
C PRO A 583 -12.78 17.80 -8.49
N ARG A 584 -11.91 16.82 -8.27
CA ARG A 584 -11.96 15.95 -7.08
C ARG A 584 -11.39 16.67 -5.86
N GLY A 585 -11.91 16.36 -4.68
CA GLY A 585 -11.44 16.96 -3.43
C GLY A 585 -10.03 16.52 -3.09
N ILE A 586 -9.21 17.44 -2.57
CA ILE A 586 -7.84 17.18 -2.14
C ILE A 586 -7.73 17.48 -0.64
N LEU A 587 -7.23 16.52 0.11
CA LEU A 587 -6.78 16.69 1.49
C LEU A 587 -5.26 16.54 1.50
N LEU A 588 -4.54 17.48 2.09
CA LEU A 588 -3.15 17.23 2.47
C LEU A 588 -3.20 16.59 3.85
N SER A 589 -3.14 15.26 3.89
CA SER A 589 -3.48 14.46 5.09
C SER A 589 -2.31 14.25 6.04
N GLU A 590 -1.09 14.49 5.58
CA GLU A 590 0.12 14.31 6.38
C GLU A 590 1.30 15.06 5.75
N GLN A 591 1.80 16.09 6.43
CA GLN A 591 3.02 16.79 6.03
C GLN A 591 3.59 17.60 7.19
N GLY A 592 4.91 17.64 7.25
CA GLY A 592 5.66 18.26 8.33
C GLY A 592 6.97 18.86 7.87
N PHE A 593 7.51 19.74 8.70
CA PHE A 593 8.80 20.38 8.45
C PHE A 593 9.75 20.03 9.58
N ASN A 594 10.79 19.28 9.26
CA ASN A 594 11.74 18.77 10.23
C ASN A 594 12.55 19.89 10.86
N THR A 595 12.73 19.85 12.18
CA THR A 595 13.75 20.64 12.88
C THR A 595 14.96 19.75 13.16
N PRO A 596 16.06 19.79 12.38
CA PRO A 596 17.22 18.91 12.58
C PRO A 596 17.77 18.91 14.00
N THR A 597 17.72 20.08 14.65
CA THR A 597 17.96 20.26 16.08
C THR A 597 16.85 21.10 16.71
N LEU A 598 16.81 21.18 18.04
CA LEU A 598 15.89 22.07 18.77
C LEU A 598 16.41 23.52 18.87
N ARG A 599 17.53 23.86 18.21
CA ARG A 599 18.06 25.23 18.22
C ARG A 599 17.10 26.18 17.52
N LEU A 600 17.08 27.43 17.98
CA LEU A 600 16.19 28.48 17.46
C LEU A 600 16.23 28.59 15.93
N GLN A 601 17.42 28.57 15.32
CA GLN A 601 17.58 28.66 13.86
C GLN A 601 16.84 27.55 13.10
N ASP A 602 16.87 26.30 13.59
CA ASP A 602 16.15 25.20 12.95
C ASP A 602 14.63 25.32 13.14
N GLN A 603 14.18 25.86 14.28
CA GLN A 603 12.77 26.17 14.50
C GLN A 603 12.29 27.32 13.61
N GLN A 604 13.12 28.34 13.37
CA GLN A 604 12.81 29.43 12.43
C GLN A 604 12.66 28.92 10.99
N ARG A 605 13.45 27.93 10.58
CA ARG A 605 13.28 27.26 9.27
C ARG A 605 11.99 26.46 9.17
N GLN A 606 11.58 25.78 10.24
CA GLN A 606 10.25 25.14 10.31
C GLN A 606 9.12 26.18 10.15
N VAL A 607 9.24 27.34 10.82
CA VAL A 607 8.29 28.46 10.68
C VAL A 607 8.24 28.98 9.24
N ALA A 608 9.40 29.23 8.63
CA ALA A 608 9.48 29.70 7.25
C ALA A 608 8.77 28.74 6.28
N ALA A 609 8.97 27.43 6.46
CA ALA A 609 8.33 26.41 5.65
C ALA A 609 6.80 26.39 5.83
N MET A 610 6.30 26.59 7.05
CA MET A 610 4.86 26.71 7.32
C MET A 610 4.27 27.94 6.64
N ILE A 611 4.88 29.12 6.81
CA ILE A 611 4.42 30.37 6.19
C ILE A 611 4.41 30.26 4.67
N TYR A 612 5.52 29.80 4.07
CA TYR A 612 5.63 29.57 2.63
C TYR A 612 4.50 28.69 2.10
N THR A 613 4.25 27.57 2.78
CA THR A 613 3.21 26.61 2.40
C THR A 613 1.81 27.24 2.50
N PHE A 614 1.52 27.98 3.56
CA PHE A 614 0.21 28.63 3.71
C PHE A 614 0.00 29.79 2.72
N ARG A 615 1.05 30.54 2.35
CA ARG A 615 1.01 31.52 1.26
C ARG A 615 0.63 30.87 -0.07
N LYS A 616 1.17 29.69 -0.38
CA LYS A 616 0.79 28.88 -1.56
C LYS A 616 -0.65 28.39 -1.47
N LEU A 617 -1.04 27.78 -0.35
CA LEU A 617 -2.38 27.24 -0.14
C LEU A 617 -3.47 28.29 -0.37
N ARG A 618 -3.28 29.55 0.05
CA ARG A 618 -4.25 30.66 -0.20
C ARG A 618 -4.70 30.78 -1.65
N LYS A 619 -3.86 30.39 -2.62
CA LYS A 619 -4.13 30.46 -4.05
C LYS A 619 -4.73 29.18 -4.63
N LEU A 620 -4.93 28.14 -3.82
CA LEU A 620 -5.35 26.79 -4.24
C LEU A 620 -6.63 26.34 -3.50
N PRO A 621 -7.82 26.85 -3.89
CA PRO A 621 -9.08 26.55 -3.22
C PRO A 621 -9.55 25.10 -3.37
N GLU A 622 -9.00 24.33 -4.32
CA GLU A 622 -9.26 22.91 -4.52
C GLU A 622 -8.70 22.04 -3.39
N ILE A 623 -7.68 22.56 -2.68
CA ILE A 623 -7.13 21.92 -1.49
C ILE A 623 -8.00 22.29 -0.30
N GLU A 624 -8.75 21.31 0.19
CA GLU A 624 -9.78 21.49 1.22
C GLU A 624 -9.22 21.46 2.63
N ALA A 625 -8.07 20.83 2.88
CA ALA A 625 -7.47 20.70 4.21
C ALA A 625 -5.95 20.55 4.15
N PHE A 626 -5.26 21.07 5.17
CA PHE A 626 -3.85 20.85 5.47
C PHE A 626 -3.73 20.28 6.88
N HIS A 627 -3.37 19.00 7.01
CA HIS A 627 -3.14 18.35 8.30
C HIS A 627 -1.66 18.34 8.62
N LEU A 628 -1.27 19.16 9.61
CA LEU A 628 0.10 19.17 10.10
C LEU A 628 0.45 17.82 10.74
N HIS A 629 1.45 17.14 10.18
CA HIS A 629 2.20 16.08 10.84
C HIS A 629 3.48 16.71 11.40
N ARG A 630 3.57 17.00 12.70
CA ARG A 630 2.69 16.48 13.74
C ARG A 630 2.55 17.40 14.93
N TYR A 631 1.65 17.02 15.82
CA TYR A 631 1.47 17.70 17.11
C TYR A 631 2.77 17.68 17.93
N GLN A 632 3.30 16.49 18.21
CA GLN A 632 4.48 16.29 19.07
C GLN A 632 5.59 15.52 18.37
N ASP A 633 6.85 15.89 18.56
CA ASP A 633 8.01 15.15 18.06
C ASP A 633 8.04 13.69 18.53
N MET A 634 8.42 12.77 17.62
CA MET A 634 8.76 11.38 17.97
C MET A 634 9.99 10.90 17.17
N PRO A 635 11.19 11.44 17.41
CA PRO A 635 12.39 11.10 16.64
C PRO A 635 12.70 9.59 16.67
N GLU A 636 12.44 8.89 17.77
CA GLU A 636 12.64 7.44 17.85
C GLU A 636 11.68 6.66 16.92
N GLY A 637 10.45 7.14 16.76
CA GLY A 637 9.42 6.51 15.92
C GLY A 637 9.47 6.95 14.45
N GLU A 638 10.13 8.07 14.15
CA GLU A 638 10.13 8.73 12.84
C GLU A 638 11.53 8.76 12.19
N GLY A 639 12.40 7.80 12.54
CA GLY A 639 13.73 7.68 11.91
C GLY A 639 14.66 8.88 12.16
N GLY A 640 14.49 9.53 13.32
CA GLY A 640 15.25 10.70 13.76
C GLY A 640 14.60 12.05 13.43
N LEU A 641 13.45 12.07 12.77
CA LEU A 641 12.77 13.31 12.37
C LEU A 641 12.02 13.97 13.55
N ARG A 642 12.11 15.29 13.60
CA ARG A 642 11.39 16.17 14.55
C ARG A 642 10.41 17.06 13.80
N LEU A 643 9.30 16.47 13.37
CA LEU A 643 8.24 17.11 12.59
C LEU A 643 7.19 17.82 13.47
N GLY A 644 7.28 17.65 14.79
CA GLY A 644 6.35 18.21 15.77
C GLY A 644 6.43 19.72 15.87
N ILE A 645 5.32 20.34 16.27
CA ILE A 645 5.27 21.72 16.80
C ILE A 645 5.42 21.76 18.32
N VAL A 646 5.38 20.60 18.97
CA VAL A 646 5.74 20.38 20.37
C VAL A 646 6.95 19.44 20.40
N THR A 647 7.91 19.68 21.30
CA THR A 647 9.10 18.85 21.47
C THR A 647 8.76 17.46 22.03
N GLU A 648 9.73 16.55 22.02
CA GLU A 648 9.60 15.21 22.60
C GLU A 648 9.28 15.25 24.10
N THR A 649 9.60 16.35 24.80
CA THR A 649 9.34 16.57 26.22
C THR A 649 8.04 17.33 26.52
N GLY A 650 7.31 17.76 25.49
CA GLY A 650 6.04 18.48 25.65
C GLY A 650 6.15 20.01 25.64
N GLU A 651 7.31 20.58 25.31
CA GLU A 651 7.50 22.03 25.24
C GLU A 651 7.06 22.57 23.87
N HIS A 652 6.42 23.73 23.85
CA HIS A 652 6.02 24.37 22.60
C HIS A 652 7.25 24.87 21.83
N LYS A 653 7.36 24.48 20.56
CA LYS A 653 8.32 25.07 19.62
C LYS A 653 7.81 26.40 19.09
N LEU A 654 8.67 27.15 18.42
CA LEU A 654 8.26 28.34 17.65
C LEU A 654 7.18 28.02 16.60
N GLY A 655 7.23 26.82 16.01
CA GLY A 655 6.22 26.31 15.10
C GLY A 655 4.81 26.22 15.71
N TRP A 656 4.68 26.01 17.02
CA TRP A 656 3.37 26.03 17.71
C TRP A 656 2.71 27.39 17.60
N TRP A 657 3.46 28.43 17.97
CA TRP A 657 2.97 29.80 18.00
C TRP A 657 2.72 30.33 16.59
N CYS A 658 3.60 30.04 15.64
CA CYS A 658 3.35 30.31 14.22
C CYS A 658 2.07 29.62 13.74
N TYR A 659 1.91 28.31 14.03
CA TYR A 659 0.74 27.57 13.57
C TYR A 659 -0.54 28.10 14.18
N LYS A 660 -0.53 28.55 15.44
CA LYS A 660 -1.64 29.26 16.07
C LYS A 660 -1.97 30.57 15.35
N ALA A 661 -0.95 31.39 15.07
CA ALA A 661 -1.09 32.71 14.45
C ALA A 661 -1.58 32.67 12.98
N LEU A 662 -1.35 31.58 12.24
CA LEU A 662 -1.78 31.45 10.85
C LEU A 662 -3.26 31.79 10.65
N GLY A 663 -3.53 32.73 9.75
CA GLY A 663 -4.86 33.25 9.41
C GLY A 663 -5.37 34.34 10.35
N THR A 664 -4.54 34.86 11.25
CA THR A 664 -4.86 35.95 12.18
C THR A 664 -3.95 37.16 11.94
N GLU A 665 -4.18 38.27 12.65
CA GLU A 665 -3.31 39.47 12.60
C GLU A 665 -1.89 39.18 13.11
N GLU A 666 -1.73 38.22 14.03
CA GLU A 666 -0.44 37.80 14.60
C GLU A 666 0.46 37.09 13.58
N GLU A 667 -0.07 36.64 12.43
CA GLU A 667 0.74 35.98 11.39
C GLU A 667 1.85 36.90 10.85
N ALA A 668 1.65 38.22 10.87
CA ALA A 668 2.59 39.18 10.31
C ALA A 668 4.00 39.07 10.91
N GLU A 669 4.11 38.85 12.23
CA GLU A 669 5.41 38.69 12.91
C GLU A 669 6.16 37.44 12.41
N TYR A 670 5.45 36.33 12.23
CA TYR A 670 6.04 35.09 11.70
C TYR A 670 6.34 35.18 10.21
N ALA A 671 5.57 35.99 9.47
CA ALA A 671 5.83 36.25 8.07
C ALA A 671 7.13 37.03 7.87
N GLU A 672 7.38 38.08 8.66
CA GLU A 672 8.65 38.82 8.64
C GLU A 672 9.83 37.90 8.97
N MET A 673 9.71 37.09 10.01
CA MET A 673 10.72 36.09 10.36
C MET A 673 10.97 35.07 9.24
N ALA A 674 9.90 34.61 8.58
CA ALA A 674 10.01 33.69 7.46
C ALA A 674 10.76 34.34 6.29
N ASP A 675 10.47 35.60 5.98
CA ASP A 675 11.11 36.33 4.89
C ASP A 675 12.62 36.52 5.14
N GLU A 676 13.03 36.79 6.38
CA GLU A 676 14.46 36.81 6.76
C GLU A 676 15.16 35.47 6.55
N VAL A 677 14.48 34.35 6.85
CA VAL A 677 15.03 33.00 6.68
C VAL A 677 15.10 32.58 5.21
N MET A 678 14.09 32.95 4.42
CA MET A 678 14.02 32.62 3.00
C MET A 678 14.97 33.49 2.17
N GLY A 679 15.18 34.74 2.55
CA GLY A 679 15.95 35.73 1.79
C GLY A 679 15.20 36.23 0.54
N ASP A 680 15.92 36.81 -0.43
CA ASP A 680 15.36 37.37 -1.68
C ASP A 680 14.81 36.31 -2.68
N GLU A 681 14.45 35.11 -2.22
CA GLU A 681 14.05 33.97 -3.07
C GLU A 681 12.53 33.92 -3.41
N GLU A 682 11.78 35.03 -3.31
CA GLU A 682 10.34 35.08 -3.69
C GLU A 682 10.05 35.16 -5.19
#